data_AF-A0A0M3IR35-F1
#
_entry.id   AF-A0A0M3IR35-F1
#
_cell.length_a   1.000
_cell.length_b   1.000
_cell.length_c   1.000
_cell.angle_alpha   90.00
_cell.angle_beta   90.00
_cell.angle_gamma   90.00
#
_symmetry.space_group_name_H-M   'P 1'
#
loop_
_entity.id
_entity.type
_entity.pdbx_description
1 polymer ?
#
loop_
_entity_poly.entity_id
_entity_poly.type
_entity_poly.pdbx_seq_one_letter_code
_entity_poly.pdbx_strand_id
1 'polypeptide(L)'
;MSAHIVVGMMPECEHIKSINGEVLPTRPLTDAKAIFVAPDSTIYVAETNSKRLNQVRAVLPDGRLRVVIGRSSKCDCDRVNCPCESDSPTVGPAAFLHSPSAIAVDPSGSLYVADQGNYKVKVLKKIRAKYDDISRQFRIHSAHTNEVYFFNRNGLHVSTKSLLSGQTLYNFTYNVDTNLGRLTQITGAGGYALRLRRINDTETILESSTGLRTVLTFDGFDGTLQTITLPTNGGYALRLRRINDTETILESSTGLRTVLTFDGFDGTLQTITLPTNEEVRFSYLPGQFLRSKEIGSRLWFYEYDEDGRVKALINPSGARLSVRDQVLRRGLLITSVDIDEKPYSTFTFSPNEFSESGVEERHAILLDEGLIIDAGGYRSHFESVSHPLLEPYENAILKRKITLPASVEPIRRELNMRFEWRGYVRRRDGSRARHGGEGAAKRVLQVNGRNVFTIEFDREKRSDKIRNHADEEFLSIQYNEAGQVVSIAAQGRPRLAALTAFYDAIGRQKRISWGNATIDFAYDRQNRITQLAVGLAANLLTRKFSYQKETLQTPSMVQTPSGERYRWRYDNVGAVTSLKAPSGELHYFAEYASIDRRIRHRSVPFSNDSFVAVMDDGGQLIEYATPDGFHSLAIRRDIHGRIVQISADSDNVVMVYPEFNGGRQPIRVLSRSLRRKITRQGPLAIAIHEEHSDINYANKRFAESSVYFSYEYDDLFRMISLTTNFGGLLLEPLRCEYDTRDGRIIKLHNFSFLRDGIVKRILGETV
;
A
#
# COMPACT_ATOMS: atom_id res chain seq x y z
N MET A 1 26.22 49.71 7.88
CA MET A 1 26.41 48.25 7.64
C MET A 1 26.24 47.56 8.98
N SER A 2 25.35 46.58 9.09
CA SER A 2 25.15 45.76 10.30
C SER A 2 25.60 44.32 10.03
N ALA A 3 26.35 43.72 10.95
CA ALA A 3 26.77 42.33 10.87
C ALA A 3 25.74 41.44 11.58
N HIS A 4 25.33 40.34 10.93
CA HIS A 4 24.36 39.38 11.46
C HIS A 4 24.88 37.95 11.35
N ILE A 5 24.54 37.11 12.33
CA ILE A 5 24.86 35.67 12.29
C ILE A 5 23.91 35.00 11.32
N VAL A 6 24.48 34.31 10.31
CA VAL A 6 23.70 33.56 9.31
C VAL A 6 23.66 32.06 9.62
N VAL A 7 24.75 31.49 10.15
CA VAL A 7 24.85 30.08 10.54
C VAL A 7 25.92 29.86 11.60
N GLY A 8 25.68 28.92 12.53
CA GLY A 8 26.60 28.55 13.62
C GLY A 8 26.15 29.09 14.99
N MET A 9 26.59 28.43 16.06
CA MET A 9 26.37 28.88 17.44
C MET A 9 27.67 28.79 18.27
N MET A 10 27.80 29.65 19.28
CA MET A 10 28.84 29.50 20.30
C MET A 10 28.48 28.32 21.22
N PRO A 11 29.43 27.43 21.57
CA PRO A 11 29.19 26.27 22.42
C PRO A 11 28.56 26.60 23.78
N GLU A 12 28.75 27.83 24.26
CA GLU A 12 28.30 28.34 25.55
C GLU A 12 26.87 28.93 25.54
N CYS A 13 26.24 29.02 24.36
CA CYS A 13 24.92 29.61 24.18
C CYS A 13 23.96 28.59 23.55
N GLU A 14 23.25 27.82 24.37
CA GLU A 14 22.26 26.83 23.88
C GLU A 14 21.05 27.47 23.16
N HIS A 15 20.86 28.79 23.26
CA HIS A 15 19.72 29.51 22.67
C HIS A 15 20.11 30.89 22.11
N ILE A 16 20.57 30.96 20.86
CA ILE A 16 20.74 32.24 20.15
C ILE A 16 19.39 32.67 19.59
N LYS A 17 18.96 33.90 19.91
CA LYS A 17 17.74 34.52 19.37
C LYS A 17 18.07 35.51 18.25
N SER A 18 17.23 35.60 17.22
CA SER A 18 17.27 36.68 16.22
C SER A 18 16.98 38.05 16.89
N ILE A 19 17.21 39.16 16.19
CA ILE A 19 16.79 40.50 16.63
C ILE A 19 15.29 40.56 16.94
N ASN A 20 14.49 39.69 16.33
CA ASN A 20 13.05 39.58 16.54
C ASN A 20 12.68 38.56 17.65
N GLY A 21 13.66 38.05 18.40
CA GLY A 21 13.45 37.13 19.52
C GLY A 21 13.31 35.64 19.17
N GLU A 22 13.54 35.26 17.91
CA GLU A 22 13.38 33.86 17.46
C GLU A 22 14.61 33.00 17.74
N VAL A 23 14.46 31.91 18.50
CA VAL A 23 15.55 30.95 18.76
C VAL A 23 15.92 30.21 17.48
N LEU A 24 17.16 30.37 17.00
CA LEU A 24 17.65 29.72 15.79
C LEU A 24 17.97 28.23 16.05
N PRO A 25 17.44 27.28 15.25
CA PRO A 25 17.77 25.86 15.36
C PRO A 25 19.12 25.59 14.69
N THR A 26 20.21 26.12 15.23
CA THR A 26 21.55 26.00 14.61
C THR A 26 22.45 25.10 15.44
N ARG A 27 22.76 23.91 14.93
CA ARG A 27 23.89 23.09 15.41
C ARG A 27 25.21 23.87 15.18
N PRO A 28 26.22 23.79 16.07
CA PRO A 28 27.48 24.51 15.87
C PRO A 28 28.11 24.08 14.54
N LEU A 29 28.80 25.01 13.87
CA LEU A 29 29.75 24.64 12.83
C LEU A 29 30.99 24.10 13.52
N THR A 30 31.40 22.89 13.16
CA THR A 30 32.55 22.19 13.71
C THR A 30 33.62 22.12 12.64
N ASP A 31 34.79 22.74 12.90
CA ASP A 31 35.94 22.74 12.00
C ASP A 31 35.61 23.17 10.55
N ALA A 32 34.83 24.25 10.40
CA ALA A 32 34.51 24.83 9.10
C ALA A 32 35.79 25.30 8.38
N LYS A 33 35.93 24.96 7.09
CA LYS A 33 37.11 25.28 6.26
C LYS A 33 36.81 26.14 5.04
N ALA A 34 35.66 25.96 4.42
CA ALA A 34 35.27 26.69 3.22
C ALA A 34 33.77 27.00 3.19
N ILE A 35 33.39 28.07 2.51
CA ILE A 35 32.00 28.52 2.34
C ILE A 35 31.74 28.91 0.88
N PHE A 36 30.53 28.66 0.39
CA PHE A 36 30.06 29.13 -0.91
C PHE A 36 28.58 29.50 -0.85
N VAL A 37 28.18 30.59 -1.49
CA VAL A 37 26.77 31.02 -1.58
C VAL A 37 26.29 30.81 -3.02
N ALA A 38 25.29 29.96 -3.20
CA ALA A 38 24.73 29.63 -4.51
C ALA A 38 23.69 30.68 -4.98
N PRO A 39 23.40 30.74 -6.29
CA PRO A 39 22.44 31.70 -6.85
C PRO A 39 21.01 31.58 -6.28
N ASP A 40 20.65 30.41 -5.75
CA ASP A 40 19.37 30.14 -5.08
C ASP A 40 19.38 30.57 -3.60
N SER A 41 20.41 31.30 -3.16
CA SER A 41 20.66 31.70 -1.76
C SER A 41 20.95 30.55 -0.80
N THR A 42 21.21 29.33 -1.29
CA THR A 42 21.71 28.23 -0.46
C THR A 42 23.17 28.48 -0.09
N ILE A 43 23.51 28.36 1.19
CA ILE A 43 24.89 28.49 1.68
C ILE A 43 25.47 27.10 1.91
N TYR A 44 26.57 26.78 1.26
CA TYR A 44 27.32 25.55 1.48
C TYR A 44 28.51 25.81 2.40
N VAL A 45 28.72 24.94 3.39
CA VAL A 45 29.84 25.01 4.34
C VAL A 45 30.55 23.66 4.37
N ALA A 46 31.84 23.65 4.04
CA ALA A 46 32.69 22.47 4.19
C ALA A 46 33.25 22.39 5.61
N GLU A 47 33.13 21.23 6.23
CA GLU A 47 33.55 20.95 7.60
C GLU A 47 34.49 19.77 7.63
N THR A 48 35.67 19.98 8.18
CA THR A 48 36.63 18.89 8.31
C THR A 48 37.63 19.08 9.43
N ASN A 49 37.80 18.00 10.20
CA ASN A 49 38.89 17.84 11.15
C ASN A 49 40.00 16.92 10.62
N SER A 50 39.99 16.62 9.32
CA SER A 50 40.88 15.68 8.62
C SER A 50 40.86 14.24 9.18
N LYS A 51 39.92 13.93 10.10
CA LYS A 51 39.79 12.62 10.75
C LYS A 51 38.45 12.01 10.41
N ARG A 52 37.47 12.07 11.32
CA ARG A 52 36.14 11.46 11.12
C ARG A 52 35.10 12.40 10.54
N LEU A 53 35.27 13.70 10.77
CA LEU A 53 34.39 14.72 10.25
C LEU A 53 34.97 15.20 8.92
N ASN A 54 34.29 14.87 7.83
CA ASN A 54 34.60 15.35 6.49
C ASN A 54 33.28 15.43 5.71
N GLN A 55 32.66 16.61 5.71
CA GLN A 55 31.33 16.79 5.09
C GLN A 55 31.14 18.21 4.54
N VAL A 56 30.11 18.37 3.72
CA VAL A 56 29.58 19.68 3.31
C VAL A 56 28.12 19.76 3.73
N ARG A 57 27.78 20.80 4.48
CA ARG A 57 26.40 21.14 4.85
C ARG A 57 25.85 22.21 3.92
N ALA A 58 24.55 22.14 3.63
CA ALA A 58 23.79 23.20 3.01
C ALA A 58 22.88 23.87 4.04
N VAL A 59 22.87 25.20 4.05
CA VAL A 59 21.92 26.07 4.74
C VAL A 59 20.95 26.58 3.68
N LEU A 60 19.70 26.14 3.75
CA LEU A 60 18.65 26.55 2.82
C LEU A 60 18.15 27.98 3.16
N PRO A 61 17.50 28.68 2.21
CA PRO A 61 16.95 30.03 2.46
C PRO A 61 15.95 30.10 3.62
N ASP A 62 15.32 28.98 3.96
CA ASP A 62 14.41 28.84 5.10
C ASP A 62 15.12 28.57 6.44
N GLY A 63 16.47 28.62 6.46
CA GLY A 63 17.30 28.40 7.64
C GLY A 63 17.58 26.93 7.98
N ARG A 64 17.02 25.97 7.24
CA ARG A 64 17.25 24.55 7.50
C ARG A 64 18.66 24.11 7.09
N LEU A 65 19.26 23.26 7.92
CA LEU A 65 20.60 22.69 7.72
C LEU A 65 20.50 21.22 7.32
N ARG A 66 21.24 20.79 6.30
CA ARG A 66 21.39 19.36 5.96
C ARG A 66 22.79 19.04 5.44
N VAL A 67 23.25 17.81 5.64
CA VAL A 67 24.47 17.32 5.01
C VAL A 67 24.14 16.97 3.56
N VAL A 68 24.86 17.57 2.60
CA VAL A 68 24.63 17.32 1.17
C VAL A 68 25.64 16.34 0.59
N ILE A 69 26.85 16.28 1.16
CA ILE A 69 27.88 15.30 0.80
C ILE A 69 28.80 15.05 2.00
N GLY A 70 29.25 13.81 2.18
CA GLY A 70 30.23 13.44 3.21
C GLY A 70 29.65 12.61 4.34
N ARG A 71 29.94 11.31 4.29
CA ARG A 71 29.63 10.32 5.31
C ARG A 71 30.69 10.33 6.41
N SER A 72 30.27 10.27 7.67
CA SER A 72 31.21 10.07 8.78
C SER A 72 31.90 8.71 8.71
N SER A 73 33.23 8.70 8.78
CA SER A 73 34.03 7.47 8.79
C SER A 73 34.05 6.79 10.17
N LYS A 74 34.20 5.47 10.20
CA LYS A 74 34.29 4.68 11.45
C LYS A 74 35.71 4.68 12.06
N CYS A 75 36.70 5.13 11.30
CA CYS A 75 38.10 5.26 11.66
C CYS A 75 38.59 6.65 11.25
N ASP A 76 39.72 7.08 11.81
CA ASP A 76 40.33 8.35 11.43
C ASP A 76 40.98 8.19 10.05
N CYS A 77 40.68 9.10 9.12
CA CYS A 77 41.11 9.00 7.72
C CYS A 77 42.63 9.14 7.51
N ASP A 78 43.35 9.62 8.51
CA ASP A 78 44.82 9.68 8.55
C ASP A 78 45.46 8.30 8.82
N ARG A 79 44.69 7.29 9.24
CA ARG A 79 45.19 5.93 9.45
C ARG A 79 45.30 5.12 8.16
N VAL A 80 46.39 4.36 8.05
CA VAL A 80 46.60 3.37 6.99
C VAL A 80 45.43 2.37 6.99
N ASN A 81 44.87 2.10 5.80
CA ASN A 81 43.74 1.20 5.55
C ASN A 81 42.36 1.68 6.08
N CYS A 82 42.17 2.96 6.42
CA CYS A 82 40.83 3.48 6.67
C CYS A 82 40.09 3.77 5.34
N PRO A 83 38.89 3.21 5.09
CA PRO A 83 38.14 3.46 3.86
C PRO A 83 37.45 4.83 3.90
N CYS A 84 38.20 5.89 3.64
CA CYS A 84 37.73 7.27 3.51
C CYS A 84 37.59 7.74 2.06
N GLU A 85 37.40 6.79 1.16
CA GLU A 85 37.14 7.02 -0.25
C GLU A 85 35.99 6.11 -0.71
N SER A 86 35.22 6.59 -1.69
CA SER A 86 34.19 5.79 -2.34
C SER A 86 34.75 5.20 -3.64
N ASP A 87 34.73 3.87 -3.77
CA ASP A 87 35.25 3.17 -4.95
C ASP A 87 34.41 3.39 -6.23
N SER A 88 33.18 3.87 -6.08
CA SER A 88 32.24 4.13 -7.18
C SER A 88 31.37 5.36 -6.88
N PRO A 89 30.77 5.98 -7.92
CA PRO A 89 29.81 7.05 -7.74
C PRO A 89 28.68 6.62 -6.79
N THR A 90 28.31 7.48 -5.85
CA THR A 90 27.25 7.22 -4.89
C THR A 90 26.47 8.50 -4.63
N VAL A 91 25.39 8.41 -3.87
CA VAL A 91 24.61 9.57 -3.44
C VAL A 91 25.41 10.40 -2.43
N GLY A 92 25.22 11.72 -2.47
CA GLY A 92 26.03 12.67 -1.70
C GLY A 92 26.23 12.29 -0.22
N PRO A 93 25.16 12.08 0.57
CA PRO A 93 25.28 11.73 1.99
C PRO A 93 26.03 10.42 2.28
N ALA A 94 26.10 9.51 1.32
CA ALA A 94 26.82 8.23 1.45
C ALA A 94 28.29 8.31 1.00
N ALA A 95 28.68 9.37 0.26
CA ALA A 95 30.03 9.53 -0.26
C ALA A 95 31.02 9.88 0.85
N PHE A 96 32.20 9.28 0.84
CA PHE A 96 33.28 9.70 1.75
C PHE A 96 33.99 10.93 1.21
N LEU A 97 34.47 11.78 2.13
CA LEU A 97 35.40 12.87 1.89
C LEU A 97 36.58 12.73 2.85
N HIS A 98 37.70 13.35 2.51
CA HIS A 98 38.90 13.44 3.32
C HIS A 98 39.55 14.82 3.14
N SER A 99 39.47 15.65 4.17
CA SER A 99 40.03 17.01 4.18
C SER A 99 39.53 17.91 3.02
N PRO A 100 38.20 18.10 2.83
CA PRO A 100 37.69 19.05 1.84
C PRO A 100 38.23 20.46 2.11
N SER A 101 38.94 21.03 1.13
CA SER A 101 39.66 22.31 1.28
C SER A 101 38.97 23.49 0.61
N ALA A 102 38.16 23.24 -0.43
CA ALA A 102 37.42 24.25 -1.17
C ALA A 102 36.12 23.67 -1.75
N ILE A 103 35.15 24.55 -2.00
CA ILE A 103 33.87 24.23 -2.63
C ILE A 103 33.48 25.30 -3.65
N ALA A 104 32.79 24.91 -4.72
CA ALA A 104 32.27 25.81 -5.75
C ALA A 104 30.99 25.24 -6.37
N VAL A 105 30.04 26.09 -6.76
CA VAL A 105 28.84 25.64 -7.49
C VAL A 105 28.82 26.27 -8.88
N ASP A 106 28.54 25.46 -9.90
CA ASP A 106 28.41 25.95 -11.28
C ASP A 106 27.01 26.51 -11.57
N PRO A 107 26.80 27.21 -12.71
CA PRO A 107 25.48 27.76 -13.07
C PRO A 107 24.38 26.71 -13.26
N SER A 108 24.72 25.43 -13.41
CA SER A 108 23.75 24.33 -13.51
C SER A 108 23.28 23.82 -12.14
N GLY A 109 23.89 24.32 -11.05
CA GLY A 109 23.66 23.89 -9.67
C GLY A 109 24.49 22.68 -9.24
N SER A 110 25.55 22.32 -9.97
CA SER A 110 26.46 21.23 -9.56
C SER A 110 27.49 21.72 -8.56
N LEU A 111 27.60 21.06 -7.40
CA LEU A 111 28.54 21.40 -6.34
C LEU A 111 29.85 20.60 -6.51
N TYR A 112 30.96 21.31 -6.68
CA TYR A 112 32.32 20.77 -6.73
C TYR A 112 32.99 20.90 -5.37
N VAL A 113 33.69 19.85 -4.94
CA VAL A 113 34.41 19.77 -3.67
C VAL A 113 35.85 19.36 -3.95
N ALA A 114 36.81 20.19 -3.57
CA ALA A 114 38.23 19.87 -3.59
C ALA A 114 38.55 18.96 -2.40
N ASP A 115 38.59 17.66 -2.64
CA ASP A 115 38.77 16.60 -1.64
C ASP A 115 40.26 16.31 -1.44
N GLN A 116 40.96 17.23 -0.77
CA GLN A 116 42.42 17.34 -0.75
C GLN A 116 43.10 16.06 -0.27
N GLY A 117 42.60 15.45 0.81
CA GLY A 117 43.18 14.25 1.41
C GLY A 117 43.03 13.01 0.53
N ASN A 118 42.13 13.04 -0.45
CA ASN A 118 41.97 12.00 -1.47
C ASN A 118 42.58 12.41 -2.83
N TYR A 119 43.20 13.59 -2.91
CA TYR A 119 43.81 14.15 -4.14
C TYR A 119 42.83 14.22 -5.33
N LYS A 120 41.55 14.53 -5.07
CA LYS A 120 40.49 14.53 -6.08
C LYS A 120 39.63 15.79 -6.01
N VAL A 121 38.95 16.10 -7.12
CA VAL A 121 37.79 16.99 -7.11
C VAL A 121 36.55 16.14 -7.33
N LYS A 122 35.64 16.15 -6.36
CA LYS A 122 34.35 15.45 -6.44
C LYS A 122 33.26 16.42 -6.85
N VAL A 123 32.23 15.89 -7.51
CA VAL A 123 31.09 16.70 -7.96
C VAL A 123 29.79 16.04 -7.54
N LEU A 124 28.95 16.81 -6.86
CA LEU A 124 27.59 16.47 -6.51
C LEU A 124 26.67 17.11 -7.56
N LYS A 125 26.01 16.27 -8.36
CA LYS A 125 25.09 16.69 -9.43
C LYS A 125 23.69 16.18 -9.15
N LYS A 126 22.69 16.89 -9.65
CA LYS A 126 21.31 16.38 -9.68
C LYS A 126 21.29 15.10 -10.52
N ILE A 127 20.74 14.02 -9.97
CA ILE A 127 20.60 12.74 -10.67
C ILE A 127 19.74 12.97 -11.91
N ARG A 128 20.25 12.57 -13.08
CA ARG A 128 19.55 12.60 -14.37
C ARG A 128 19.73 11.25 -15.04
N ALA A 129 18.72 10.83 -15.79
CA ALA A 129 18.83 9.62 -16.61
C ALA A 129 20.03 9.76 -17.56
N LYS A 130 20.93 8.78 -17.55
CA LYS A 130 22.10 8.75 -18.43
C LYS A 130 21.69 8.14 -19.77
N TYR A 131 22.03 8.83 -20.86
CA TYR A 131 21.92 8.25 -22.19
C TYR A 131 23.07 7.26 -22.40
N ASP A 132 22.75 6.05 -22.82
CA ASP A 132 23.74 5.07 -23.27
C ASP A 132 23.91 5.18 -24.78
N ASP A 133 25.06 5.66 -25.22
CA ASP A 133 25.39 5.86 -26.65
C ASP A 133 25.42 4.55 -27.45
N ILE A 134 25.65 3.41 -26.78
CA ILE A 134 25.73 2.10 -27.44
C ILE A 134 24.32 1.56 -27.68
N SER A 135 23.48 1.49 -26.65
CA SER A 135 22.08 1.05 -26.79
C SER A 135 21.16 2.13 -27.36
N ARG A 136 21.66 3.37 -27.46
CA ARG A 136 20.96 4.57 -27.94
C ARG A 136 19.69 4.90 -27.14
N GLN A 137 19.70 4.62 -25.84
CA GLN A 137 18.53 4.74 -24.97
C GLN A 137 18.88 5.36 -23.61
N PHE A 138 17.91 6.04 -23.00
CA PHE A 138 17.89 6.32 -21.57
C PHE A 138 17.29 5.14 -20.82
N ARG A 139 17.78 4.92 -19.60
CA ARG A 139 17.29 3.90 -18.69
C ARG A 139 16.87 4.54 -17.36
N ILE A 140 15.70 4.17 -16.86
CA ILE A 140 15.17 4.62 -15.57
C ILE A 140 14.71 3.40 -14.79
N HIS A 141 15.22 3.23 -13.57
CA HIS A 141 14.85 2.10 -12.71
C HIS A 141 13.70 2.45 -11.78
N SER A 142 12.81 1.49 -11.58
CA SER A 142 11.76 1.53 -10.57
C SER A 142 11.86 0.29 -9.70
N ALA A 143 12.59 0.40 -8.60
CA ALA A 143 12.78 -0.72 -7.67
C ALA A 143 11.46 -1.17 -7.01
N HIS A 144 10.52 -0.23 -6.80
CA HIS A 144 9.25 -0.52 -6.13
C HIS A 144 8.27 -1.28 -7.01
N THR A 145 8.21 -0.99 -8.33
CA THR A 145 7.43 -1.79 -9.28
C THR A 145 8.22 -2.98 -9.84
N ASN A 146 9.51 -3.10 -9.51
CA ASN A 146 10.42 -4.08 -10.09
C ASN A 146 10.49 -3.95 -11.64
N GLU A 147 10.59 -2.72 -12.12
CA GLU A 147 10.61 -2.39 -13.55
C GLU A 147 11.80 -1.50 -13.93
N VAL A 148 12.09 -1.50 -15.22
CA VAL A 148 13.04 -0.61 -15.88
C VAL A 148 12.38 -0.06 -17.13
N TYR A 149 12.36 1.26 -17.24
CA TYR A 149 11.80 1.98 -18.39
C TYR A 149 12.93 2.42 -19.31
N PHE A 150 12.74 2.21 -20.61
CA PHE A 150 13.70 2.57 -21.65
C PHE A 150 13.12 3.63 -22.57
N PHE A 151 13.83 4.72 -22.76
CA PHE A 151 13.42 5.81 -23.65
C PHE A 151 14.45 5.99 -24.77
N ASN A 152 14.02 6.37 -25.97
CA ASN A 152 14.97 6.74 -27.03
C ASN A 152 15.59 8.13 -26.78
N ARG A 153 16.47 8.58 -27.67
CA ARG A 153 17.08 9.94 -27.62
C ARG A 153 16.07 11.09 -27.60
N ASN A 154 14.85 10.85 -28.10
CA ASN A 154 13.78 11.85 -28.20
C ASN A 154 12.86 11.86 -26.97
N GLY A 155 13.12 11.00 -25.97
CA GLY A 155 12.27 10.87 -24.78
C GLY A 155 10.99 10.05 -24.99
N LEU A 156 10.83 9.35 -26.12
CA LEU A 156 9.72 8.42 -26.32
C LEU A 156 9.98 7.12 -25.53
N HIS A 157 8.99 6.63 -24.79
CA HIS A 157 9.06 5.37 -24.06
C HIS A 157 9.04 4.21 -25.06
N VAL A 158 10.11 3.42 -25.14
CA VAL A 158 10.31 2.34 -26.13
C VAL A 158 9.98 0.97 -25.54
N SER A 159 10.40 0.70 -24.31
CA SER A 159 10.09 -0.58 -23.66
C SER A 159 10.09 -0.48 -22.13
N THR A 160 9.24 -1.28 -21.50
CA THR A 160 9.29 -1.59 -20.07
C THR A 160 9.79 -3.02 -19.91
N LYS A 161 10.80 -3.22 -19.06
CA LYS A 161 11.30 -4.55 -18.70
C LYS A 161 11.22 -4.79 -17.20
N SER A 162 11.06 -6.03 -16.79
CA SER A 162 11.20 -6.43 -15.39
C SER A 162 12.64 -6.22 -14.95
N LEU A 163 12.85 -5.53 -13.83
CA LEU A 163 14.17 -5.25 -13.26
C LEU A 163 14.91 -6.55 -12.93
N LEU A 164 14.21 -7.52 -12.33
CA LEU A 164 14.79 -8.81 -11.95
C LEU A 164 14.97 -9.77 -13.13
N SER A 165 13.92 -10.02 -13.91
CA SER A 165 13.96 -11.03 -14.97
C SER A 165 14.59 -10.54 -16.26
N GLY A 166 14.72 -9.22 -16.45
CA GLY A 166 15.16 -8.62 -17.72
C GLY A 166 14.16 -8.82 -18.88
N GLN A 167 13.04 -9.50 -18.63
CA GLN A 167 12.01 -9.77 -19.62
C GLN A 167 11.29 -8.49 -20.00
N THR A 168 11.08 -8.29 -21.29
CA THR A 168 10.23 -7.20 -21.79
C THR A 168 8.77 -7.46 -21.40
N LEU A 169 8.22 -6.54 -20.62
CA LEU A 169 6.81 -6.53 -20.23
C LEU A 169 5.97 -5.86 -21.30
N TYR A 170 6.45 -4.72 -21.81
CA TYR A 170 5.79 -3.93 -22.84
C TYR A 170 6.80 -3.36 -23.83
N ASN A 171 6.45 -3.39 -25.11
CA ASN A 171 7.10 -2.65 -26.18
C ASN A 171 6.14 -1.61 -26.74
N PHE A 172 6.66 -0.43 -27.05
CA PHE A 172 5.90 0.70 -27.57
C PHE A 172 6.46 1.09 -28.93
N THR A 173 5.58 1.18 -29.93
CA THR A 173 5.95 1.61 -31.27
C THR A 173 5.25 2.92 -31.62
N TYR A 174 5.95 3.78 -32.35
CA TYR A 174 5.48 5.09 -32.76
C TYR A 174 5.49 5.18 -34.28
N ASN A 175 4.74 6.13 -34.84
CA ASN A 175 4.71 6.37 -36.28
C ASN A 175 6.03 6.97 -36.80
N VAL A 176 6.69 7.82 -36.01
CA VAL A 176 7.96 8.48 -36.33
C VAL A 176 8.86 8.53 -35.10
N ASP A 177 10.17 8.53 -35.31
CA ASP A 177 11.19 8.61 -34.26
C ASP A 177 11.62 10.07 -34.01
N THR A 178 10.66 10.89 -33.54
CA THR A 178 10.87 12.30 -33.13
C THR A 178 10.12 12.57 -31.83
N ASN A 179 10.37 13.71 -31.18
CA ASN A 179 9.62 14.15 -30.00
C ASN A 179 8.11 14.38 -30.26
N LEU A 180 7.69 14.43 -31.53
CA LEU A 180 6.29 14.52 -31.97
C LEU A 180 5.69 13.15 -32.33
N GLY A 181 6.44 12.06 -32.14
CA GLY A 181 6.00 10.70 -32.43
C GLY A 181 4.73 10.35 -31.67
N ARG A 182 3.72 9.83 -32.38
CA ARG A 182 2.46 9.35 -31.80
C ARG A 182 2.49 7.83 -31.69
N LEU A 183 2.10 7.32 -30.52
CA LEU A 183 2.05 5.88 -30.24
C LEU A 183 1.09 5.16 -31.20
N THR A 184 1.54 4.10 -31.85
CA THR A 184 0.79 3.30 -32.83
C THR A 184 0.49 1.89 -32.34
N GLN A 185 1.30 1.32 -31.46
CA GLN A 185 1.04 -0.01 -30.91
C GLN A 185 1.78 -0.23 -29.59
N ILE A 186 1.12 -0.95 -28.69
CA ILE A 186 1.68 -1.47 -27.44
C ILE A 186 1.66 -2.99 -27.55
N THR A 187 2.79 -3.65 -27.32
CA THR A 187 2.89 -5.12 -27.37
C THR A 187 3.37 -5.65 -26.03
N GLY A 188 2.55 -6.47 -25.38
CA GLY A 188 2.89 -7.12 -24.11
C GLY A 188 3.79 -8.36 -24.27
N ALA A 189 4.32 -8.87 -23.16
CA ALA A 189 5.24 -10.02 -23.10
C ALA A 189 4.74 -11.29 -23.84
N GLY A 190 3.42 -11.50 -23.92
CA GLY A 190 2.80 -12.64 -24.62
C GLY A 190 2.50 -12.42 -26.10
N GLY A 191 3.01 -11.35 -26.71
CA GLY A 191 2.68 -10.96 -28.09
C GLY A 191 1.28 -10.33 -28.23
N TYR A 192 0.57 -10.13 -27.12
CA TYR A 192 -0.70 -9.42 -27.10
C TYR A 192 -0.47 -7.95 -27.43
N ALA A 193 -1.01 -7.51 -28.55
CA ALA A 193 -0.86 -6.17 -29.07
C ALA A 193 -2.17 -5.39 -28.93
N LEU A 194 -2.04 -4.14 -28.51
CA LEU A 194 -3.06 -3.11 -28.65
C LEU A 194 -2.57 -2.16 -29.74
N ARG A 195 -3.24 -2.13 -30.89
CA ARG A 195 -2.91 -1.23 -32.01
C ARG A 195 -3.78 0.02 -31.95
N LEU A 196 -3.18 1.17 -32.24
CA LEU A 196 -3.81 2.48 -32.26
C LEU A 196 -3.79 3.00 -33.70
N ARG A 197 -4.94 2.98 -34.37
CA ARG A 197 -5.12 3.43 -35.74
C ARG A 197 -5.87 4.76 -35.76
N ARG A 198 -5.15 5.86 -35.97
CA ARG A 198 -5.75 7.19 -36.15
C ARG A 198 -6.27 7.28 -37.58
N ILE A 199 -7.57 7.45 -37.76
CA ILE A 199 -8.23 7.52 -39.07
C ILE A 199 -8.13 8.95 -39.61
N ASN A 200 -8.42 9.90 -38.73
CA ASN A 200 -8.37 11.34 -38.93
C ASN A 200 -8.23 12.01 -37.56
N ASP A 201 -8.31 13.34 -37.50
CA ASP A 201 -8.19 14.09 -36.25
C ASP A 201 -9.34 13.84 -35.26
N THR A 202 -10.49 13.38 -35.76
CA THR A 202 -11.69 13.10 -34.98
C THR A 202 -11.90 11.63 -34.63
N GLU A 203 -11.06 10.69 -35.08
CA GLU A 203 -11.31 9.26 -34.89
C GLU A 203 -10.02 8.44 -34.73
N THR A 204 -9.96 7.67 -33.64
CA THR A 204 -8.89 6.71 -33.34
C THR A 204 -9.47 5.35 -32.96
N ILE A 205 -9.03 4.29 -33.62
CA ILE A 205 -9.43 2.92 -33.32
C ILE A 205 -8.33 2.22 -32.51
N LEU A 206 -8.69 1.71 -31.34
CA LEU A 206 -7.88 0.78 -30.56
C LEU A 206 -8.28 -0.64 -30.91
N GLU A 207 -7.36 -1.46 -31.42
CA GLU A 207 -7.63 -2.85 -31.83
C GLU A 207 -6.79 -3.82 -31.00
N SER A 208 -7.44 -4.76 -30.33
CA SER A 208 -6.76 -5.82 -29.58
C SER A 208 -6.23 -6.93 -30.50
N SER A 209 -5.39 -7.81 -29.98
CA SER A 209 -4.97 -9.06 -30.65
C SER A 209 -6.12 -9.97 -31.07
N THR A 210 -7.30 -9.85 -30.45
CA THR A 210 -8.48 -10.65 -30.78
C THR A 210 -9.34 -10.02 -31.87
N GLY A 211 -8.90 -8.90 -32.45
CA GLY A 211 -9.67 -8.13 -33.44
C GLY A 211 -10.79 -7.30 -32.81
N LEU A 212 -10.87 -7.24 -31.48
CA LEU A 212 -11.82 -6.41 -30.78
C LEU A 212 -11.40 -4.94 -30.94
N ARG A 213 -12.27 -4.13 -31.54
CA ARG A 213 -12.07 -2.71 -31.82
C ARG A 213 -12.82 -1.81 -30.86
N THR A 214 -12.09 -0.97 -30.14
CA THR A 214 -12.63 0.18 -29.43
C THR A 214 -12.47 1.43 -30.30
N VAL A 215 -13.55 2.10 -30.68
CA VAL A 215 -13.49 3.34 -31.47
C VAL A 215 -13.57 4.55 -30.54
N LEU A 216 -12.58 5.42 -30.59
CA LEU A 216 -12.55 6.71 -29.91
C LEU A 216 -12.87 7.81 -30.93
N THR A 217 -13.90 8.62 -30.68
CA THR A 217 -14.16 9.82 -31.50
C THR A 217 -13.84 11.07 -30.69
N PHE A 218 -13.32 12.10 -31.36
CA PHE A 218 -12.92 13.36 -30.79
C PHE A 218 -13.63 14.52 -31.48
N ASP A 219 -13.82 15.61 -30.76
CA ASP A 219 -14.32 16.86 -31.30
C ASP A 219 -13.30 17.47 -32.28
N GLY A 220 -13.78 17.92 -33.44
CA GLY A 220 -12.92 18.44 -34.50
C GLY A 220 -12.36 19.85 -34.25
N PHE A 221 -12.89 20.57 -33.26
CA PHE A 221 -12.46 21.93 -32.94
C PHE A 221 -11.50 21.95 -31.75
N ASP A 222 -11.84 21.28 -30.64
CA ASP A 222 -11.03 21.30 -29.40
C ASP A 222 -10.26 20.00 -29.10
N GLY A 223 -10.50 18.92 -29.86
CA GLY A 223 -9.81 17.64 -29.70
C GLY A 223 -10.23 16.83 -28.46
N THR A 224 -11.32 17.21 -27.79
CA THR A 224 -11.84 16.47 -26.63
C THR A 224 -12.49 15.14 -27.03
N LEU A 225 -12.42 14.13 -26.17
CA LEU A 225 -12.97 12.80 -26.45
C LEU A 225 -14.51 12.81 -26.36
N GLN A 226 -15.18 12.57 -27.49
CA GLN A 226 -16.64 12.56 -27.63
C GLN A 226 -17.28 11.18 -27.52
N THR A 227 -16.65 10.08 -27.89
CA THR A 227 -17.28 8.74 -27.77
C THR A 227 -16.23 7.66 -27.61
N ILE A 228 -16.53 6.65 -26.79
CA ILE A 228 -15.79 5.40 -26.66
C ILE A 228 -16.73 4.25 -27.03
N THR A 229 -16.55 3.65 -28.20
CA THR A 229 -17.33 2.52 -28.67
C THR A 229 -16.57 1.23 -28.41
N LEU A 230 -17.00 0.43 -27.43
CA LEU A 230 -16.38 -0.81 -27.01
C LEU A 230 -16.71 -1.99 -27.95
N PRO A 231 -15.81 -3.00 -28.00
CA PRO A 231 -15.93 -4.12 -28.92
C PRO A 231 -16.88 -5.21 -28.41
N THR A 232 -18.13 -5.15 -28.84
CA THR A 232 -19.11 -6.23 -28.60
C THR A 232 -20.12 -6.29 -29.75
N ASN A 233 -20.75 -7.46 -29.95
CA ASN A 233 -21.88 -7.65 -30.88
C ASN A 233 -23.13 -6.80 -30.52
N GLY A 234 -23.10 -6.04 -29.43
CA GLY A 234 -24.17 -5.15 -28.98
C GLY A 234 -23.86 -3.65 -29.06
N GLY A 235 -22.71 -3.26 -29.63
CA GLY A 235 -22.40 -1.85 -29.87
C GLY A 235 -22.33 -0.97 -28.63
N TYR A 236 -21.70 -1.44 -27.53
CA TYR A 236 -21.48 -0.64 -26.31
C TYR A 236 -20.67 0.63 -26.57
N ALA A 237 -21.33 1.69 -27.02
CA ALA A 237 -20.81 3.04 -26.99
C ALA A 237 -21.11 3.68 -25.64
N LEU A 238 -20.07 4.17 -24.99
CA LEU A 238 -20.19 5.29 -24.08
C LEU A 238 -20.03 6.55 -24.91
N ARG A 239 -21.13 7.23 -25.20
CA ARG A 239 -21.12 8.53 -25.89
C ARG A 239 -20.97 9.62 -24.85
N LEU A 240 -20.02 10.51 -25.05
CA LEU A 240 -19.80 11.75 -24.32
C LEU A 240 -20.19 12.91 -25.24
N ARG A 241 -21.46 13.32 -25.17
CA ARG A 241 -21.99 14.38 -26.03
C ARG A 241 -22.06 15.69 -25.27
N ARG A 242 -21.08 16.58 -25.50
CA ARG A 242 -21.22 17.99 -25.12
C ARG A 242 -22.29 18.63 -26.00
N ILE A 243 -23.40 19.06 -25.41
CA ILE A 243 -24.53 19.68 -26.12
C ILE A 243 -24.23 21.14 -26.40
N ASN A 244 -23.67 21.80 -25.38
CA ASN A 244 -23.29 23.20 -25.33
C ASN A 244 -22.33 23.38 -24.15
N ASP A 245 -22.03 24.62 -23.78
CA ASP A 245 -21.14 24.92 -22.64
C ASP A 245 -21.73 24.55 -21.28
N THR A 246 -23.05 24.38 -21.20
CA THR A 246 -23.82 24.10 -19.97
C THR A 246 -24.26 22.65 -19.82
N GLU A 247 -24.02 21.76 -20.78
CA GLU A 247 -24.58 20.41 -20.74
C GLU A 247 -23.69 19.39 -21.47
N THR A 248 -23.38 18.29 -20.79
CA THR A 248 -22.70 17.11 -21.33
C THR A 248 -23.46 15.84 -20.98
N ILE A 249 -23.76 15.01 -21.97
CA ILE A 249 -24.48 13.75 -21.78
C ILE A 249 -23.53 12.57 -21.92
N LEU A 250 -23.49 11.71 -20.92
CA LEU A 250 -22.88 10.39 -20.99
C LEU A 250 -23.99 9.36 -21.29
N GLU A 251 -23.98 8.74 -22.45
CA GLU A 251 -24.99 7.76 -22.84
C GLU A 251 -24.34 6.39 -23.05
N SER A 252 -24.85 5.37 -22.35
CA SER A 252 -24.51 3.98 -22.62
C SER A 252 -25.28 3.46 -23.83
N SER A 253 -24.83 2.36 -24.44
CA SER A 253 -25.58 1.75 -25.54
C SER A 253 -26.90 1.09 -25.14
N THR A 254 -27.15 0.91 -23.83
CA THR A 254 -28.46 0.49 -23.33
C THR A 254 -29.43 1.66 -23.20
N GLY A 255 -29.03 2.86 -23.65
CA GLY A 255 -29.82 4.09 -23.56
C GLY A 255 -29.81 4.72 -22.17
N LEU A 256 -28.98 4.21 -21.25
CA LEU A 256 -28.82 4.81 -19.93
C LEU A 256 -28.06 6.11 -20.08
N ARG A 257 -28.66 7.21 -19.63
CA ARG A 257 -28.11 8.56 -19.78
C ARG A 257 -27.76 9.12 -18.43
N THR A 258 -26.52 9.59 -18.31
CA THR A 258 -26.11 10.49 -17.23
C THR A 258 -25.94 11.88 -17.83
N VAL A 259 -26.69 12.87 -17.34
CA VAL A 259 -26.61 14.25 -17.82
C VAL A 259 -25.82 15.08 -16.80
N LEU A 260 -24.75 15.72 -17.27
CA LEU A 260 -23.95 16.68 -16.51
C LEU A 260 -24.37 18.08 -16.95
N THR A 261 -24.85 18.90 -16.03
CA THR A 261 -25.18 20.31 -16.31
C THR A 261 -24.18 21.21 -15.62
N PHE A 262 -23.77 22.27 -16.30
CA PHE A 262 -22.77 23.24 -15.87
C PHE A 262 -23.35 24.65 -15.89
N ASP A 263 -22.85 25.51 -15.01
CA ASP A 263 -23.16 26.93 -15.02
C ASP A 263 -22.59 27.60 -16.30
N GLY A 264 -23.41 28.43 -16.94
CA GLY A 264 -23.05 29.05 -18.22
C GLY A 264 -22.06 30.21 -18.12
N PHE A 265 -21.77 30.69 -16.92
CA PHE A 265 -20.85 31.80 -16.70
C PHE A 265 -19.49 31.33 -16.20
N ASP A 266 -19.45 30.45 -15.20
CA ASP A 266 -18.19 29.98 -14.59
C ASP A 266 -17.81 28.53 -14.89
N GLY A 267 -18.69 27.77 -15.58
CA GLY A 267 -18.44 26.39 -15.98
C GLY A 267 -18.48 25.38 -14.84
N THR A 268 -18.95 25.75 -13.65
CA THR A 268 -19.06 24.83 -12.50
C THR A 268 -20.17 23.79 -12.71
N LEU A 269 -19.95 22.54 -12.29
CA LEU A 269 -20.91 21.45 -12.46
C LEU A 269 -22.10 21.62 -11.50
N GLN A 270 -23.30 21.94 -11.99
CA GLN A 270 -24.50 22.17 -11.19
C GLN A 270 -25.23 20.88 -10.82
N THR A 271 -25.47 19.97 -11.78
CA THR A 271 -26.22 18.73 -11.53
C THR A 271 -25.67 17.56 -12.34
N ILE A 272 -25.65 16.37 -11.73
CA ILE A 272 -25.48 15.07 -12.40
C ILE A 272 -26.82 14.33 -12.29
N THR A 273 -27.55 14.18 -13.38
CA THR A 273 -28.76 13.34 -13.42
C THR A 273 -28.35 11.94 -13.87
N LEU A 274 -28.50 10.94 -12.99
CA LEU A 274 -28.18 9.54 -13.25
C LEU A 274 -29.26 8.88 -14.14
N PRO A 275 -28.98 7.69 -14.72
CA PRO A 275 -29.96 6.97 -15.54
C PRO A 275 -31.21 6.53 -14.78
N THR A 276 -31.15 6.51 -13.45
CA THR A 276 -32.26 6.27 -12.53
C THR A 276 -33.16 7.49 -12.33
N ASN A 277 -32.87 8.61 -13.00
CA ASN A 277 -33.41 9.96 -12.74
C ASN A 277 -33.08 10.51 -11.35
N GLU A 278 -32.19 9.86 -10.61
CA GLU A 278 -31.65 10.41 -9.36
C GLU A 278 -30.66 11.54 -9.70
N GLU A 279 -30.78 12.65 -8.98
CA GLU A 279 -29.91 13.80 -9.18
C GLU A 279 -28.87 13.90 -8.07
N VAL A 280 -27.65 14.25 -8.47
CA VAL A 280 -26.62 14.79 -7.59
C VAL A 280 -26.50 16.27 -7.89
N ARG A 281 -26.84 17.13 -6.93
CA ARG A 281 -26.79 18.58 -7.11
C ARG A 281 -25.60 19.19 -6.39
N PHE A 282 -25.07 20.25 -6.95
CA PHE A 282 -23.95 20.99 -6.40
C PHE A 282 -24.31 22.47 -6.37
N SER A 283 -23.90 23.17 -5.32
CA SER A 283 -23.97 24.62 -5.27
C SER A 283 -22.60 25.18 -4.93
N TYR A 284 -22.30 26.38 -5.42
CA TYR A 284 -20.97 26.99 -5.28
C TYR A 284 -21.09 28.40 -4.67
N LEU A 285 -20.01 28.84 -4.00
CA LEU A 285 -19.76 30.23 -3.63
C LEU A 285 -19.01 30.93 -4.77
N PRO A 286 -18.95 32.28 -4.79
CA PRO A 286 -18.09 33.01 -5.72
C PRO A 286 -16.65 32.49 -5.69
N GLY A 287 -16.04 32.28 -6.86
CA GLY A 287 -14.70 31.69 -6.98
C GLY A 287 -14.67 30.16 -7.13
N GLN A 288 -15.81 29.53 -7.45
CA GLN A 288 -15.94 28.09 -7.72
C GLN A 288 -15.68 27.18 -6.50
N PHE A 289 -15.83 27.71 -5.28
CA PHE A 289 -15.77 26.91 -4.06
C PHE A 289 -17.08 26.15 -3.84
N LEU A 290 -17.03 24.83 -3.72
CA LEU A 290 -18.22 23.99 -3.56
C LEU A 290 -18.90 24.26 -2.22
N ARG A 291 -20.07 24.91 -2.21
CA ARG A 291 -20.85 25.21 -0.99
C ARG A 291 -21.59 23.98 -0.46
N SER A 292 -22.27 23.25 -1.34
CA SER A 292 -23.01 22.06 -0.96
C SER A 292 -23.02 21.00 -2.05
N LYS A 293 -23.19 19.75 -1.63
CA LYS A 293 -23.42 18.59 -2.49
C LYS A 293 -24.64 17.84 -1.98
N GLU A 294 -25.57 17.49 -2.84
CA GLU A 294 -26.81 16.78 -2.51
C GLU A 294 -26.84 15.46 -3.29
N ILE A 295 -27.15 14.34 -2.64
CA ILE A 295 -27.42 13.04 -3.27
C ILE A 295 -28.71 12.48 -2.66
N GLY A 296 -29.81 12.48 -3.41
CA GLY A 296 -31.12 12.10 -2.87
C GLY A 296 -31.51 12.98 -1.68
N SER A 297 -31.85 12.38 -0.53
CA SER A 297 -32.19 13.10 0.71
C SER A 297 -30.99 13.57 1.54
N ARG A 298 -29.77 13.37 1.03
CA ARG A 298 -28.52 13.55 1.79
C ARG A 298 -27.75 14.77 1.32
N LEU A 299 -27.28 15.57 2.27
CA LEU A 299 -26.69 16.87 2.00
C LEU A 299 -25.35 17.02 2.73
N TRP A 300 -24.34 17.47 2.00
CA TRP A 300 -23.04 17.86 2.54
C TRP A 300 -22.87 19.37 2.39
N PHE A 301 -22.33 20.04 3.40
CA PHE A 301 -21.96 21.45 3.34
C PHE A 301 -20.46 21.62 3.57
N TYR A 302 -19.87 22.57 2.84
CA TYR A 302 -18.46 22.91 2.99
C TYR A 302 -18.33 24.39 3.35
N GLU A 303 -17.47 24.67 4.31
CA GLU A 303 -17.14 26.01 4.76
C GLU A 303 -15.68 26.31 4.40
N TYR A 304 -15.40 27.57 4.05
CA TYR A 304 -14.07 28.03 3.64
C TYR A 304 -13.62 29.20 4.50
N ASP A 305 -12.31 29.39 4.61
CA ASP A 305 -11.71 30.61 5.16
C ASP A 305 -11.59 31.72 4.08
N GLU A 306 -11.05 32.88 4.46
CA GLU A 306 -10.87 34.04 3.58
C GLU A 306 -9.89 33.77 2.43
N ASP A 307 -9.00 32.77 2.57
CA ASP A 307 -8.05 32.34 1.55
C ASP A 307 -8.62 31.26 0.61
N GLY A 308 -9.87 30.83 0.82
CA GLY A 308 -10.52 29.77 0.04
C GLY A 308 -10.12 28.35 0.41
N ARG A 309 -9.55 28.12 1.59
CA ARG A 309 -9.21 26.78 2.10
C ARG A 309 -10.39 26.20 2.87
N VAL A 310 -10.58 24.88 2.79
CA VAL A 310 -11.67 24.19 3.49
C VAL A 310 -11.44 24.31 5.01
N LYS A 311 -12.41 24.92 5.69
CA LYS A 311 -12.47 25.09 7.15
C LYS A 311 -13.32 24.01 7.81
N ALA A 312 -14.44 23.61 7.21
CA ALA A 312 -15.30 22.57 7.75
C ALA A 312 -16.08 21.81 6.67
N LEU A 313 -16.48 20.59 7.03
CA LEU A 313 -17.39 19.73 6.31
C LEU A 313 -18.48 19.28 7.26
N ILE A 314 -19.74 19.52 6.90
CA ILE A 314 -20.90 18.94 7.59
C ILE A 314 -21.43 17.82 6.71
N ASN A 315 -21.46 16.61 7.24
CA ASN A 315 -21.97 15.45 6.52
C ASN A 315 -23.51 15.30 6.68
N PRO A 316 -24.17 14.39 5.95
CA PRO A 316 -25.61 14.17 6.04
C PRO A 316 -26.11 13.75 7.42
N SER A 317 -25.27 13.08 8.23
CA SER A 317 -25.61 12.75 9.63
C SER A 317 -25.57 13.96 10.57
N GLY A 318 -25.22 15.15 10.06
CA GLY A 318 -25.06 16.38 10.83
C GLY A 318 -23.71 16.48 11.54
N ALA A 319 -22.81 15.52 11.35
CA ALA A 319 -21.49 15.55 11.96
C ALA A 319 -20.63 16.62 11.30
N ARG A 320 -20.03 17.49 12.11
CA ARG A 320 -19.19 18.60 11.67
C ARG A 320 -17.72 18.26 11.86
N LEU A 321 -17.00 18.04 10.77
CA LEU A 321 -15.55 17.92 10.75
C LEU A 321 -14.96 19.29 10.47
N SER A 322 -14.13 19.83 11.35
CA SER A 322 -13.63 21.20 11.22
C SER A 322 -12.17 21.36 11.60
N VAL A 323 -11.50 22.28 10.93
CA VAL A 323 -10.17 22.75 11.29
C VAL A 323 -10.36 23.86 12.34
N ARG A 324 -9.96 23.57 13.57
CA ARG A 324 -10.05 24.51 14.71
C ARG A 324 -9.01 25.62 14.59
N ASP A 325 -7.77 25.24 14.28
CA ASP A 325 -6.64 26.17 14.19
C ASP A 325 -5.55 25.63 13.25
N GLN A 326 -4.87 26.54 12.57
CA GLN A 326 -3.70 26.27 11.73
C GLN A 326 -2.60 27.28 12.06
N VAL A 327 -1.50 26.79 12.64
CA VAL A 327 -0.38 27.65 13.03
C VAL A 327 0.91 27.13 12.44
N LEU A 328 1.63 28.00 11.73
CA LEU A 328 3.01 27.75 11.32
C LEU A 328 3.94 28.16 12.48
N ARG A 329 4.54 27.19 13.16
CA ARG A 329 5.54 27.42 14.21
C ARG A 329 6.85 26.75 13.82
N ARG A 330 7.93 27.53 13.66
CA ARG A 330 9.28 27.00 13.39
C ARG A 330 9.34 26.08 12.15
N GLY A 331 8.62 26.44 11.09
CA GLY A 331 8.55 25.63 9.85
C GLY A 331 7.68 24.38 9.94
N LEU A 332 7.01 24.14 11.07
CA LEU A 332 6.03 23.08 11.26
C LEU A 332 4.62 23.67 11.14
N LEU A 333 3.83 23.15 10.19
CA LEU A 333 2.41 23.47 10.08
C LEU A 333 1.64 22.58 11.06
N ILE A 334 1.09 23.19 12.10
CA ILE A 334 0.27 22.51 13.11
C ILE A 334 -1.20 22.77 12.78
N THR A 335 -1.95 21.71 12.53
CA THR A 335 -3.38 21.75 12.20
C THR A 335 -4.16 20.98 13.27
N SER A 336 -4.94 21.69 14.07
CA SER A 336 -5.87 21.07 15.02
C SER A 336 -7.23 20.85 14.37
N VAL A 337 -7.76 19.63 14.48
CA VAL A 337 -9.04 19.21 13.90
C VAL A 337 -9.98 18.79 15.01
N ASP A 338 -11.24 19.21 14.88
CA ASP A 338 -12.35 18.84 15.74
C ASP A 338 -13.41 18.05 14.94
N ILE A 339 -14.11 17.13 15.63
CA ILE A 339 -15.33 16.49 15.15
C ILE A 339 -16.44 16.81 16.16
N ASP A 340 -17.54 17.38 15.70
CA ASP A 340 -18.68 17.82 16.51
C ASP A 340 -18.25 18.71 17.68
N GLU A 341 -17.39 19.69 17.39
CA GLU A 341 -16.81 20.65 18.35
C GLU A 341 -15.95 20.01 19.45
N LYS A 342 -15.62 18.71 19.31
CA LYS A 342 -14.73 17.99 20.22
C LYS A 342 -13.36 17.80 19.56
N PRO A 343 -12.26 18.00 20.31
CA PRO A 343 -10.91 17.73 19.81
C PRO A 343 -10.79 16.31 19.26
N TYR A 344 -10.43 16.19 17.98
CA TYR A 344 -10.29 14.91 17.30
C TYR A 344 -8.82 14.47 17.21
N SER A 345 -8.01 15.23 16.47
CA SER A 345 -6.57 15.02 16.29
C SER A 345 -5.87 16.36 15.99
N THR A 346 -4.62 16.48 16.40
CA THR A 346 -3.71 17.54 15.94
C THR A 346 -2.64 16.92 15.06
N PHE A 347 -2.46 17.50 13.88
CA PHE A 347 -1.47 17.05 12.92
C PHE A 347 -0.36 18.08 12.79
N THR A 348 0.88 17.64 12.77
CA THR A 348 2.03 18.51 12.55
C THR A 348 2.77 18.04 11.30
N PHE A 349 3.05 18.94 10.36
CA PHE A 349 3.70 18.59 9.10
C PHE A 349 4.86 19.53 8.78
N SER A 350 5.93 18.97 8.22
CA SER A 350 6.97 19.65 7.46
C SER A 350 7.34 18.80 6.23
N PRO A 351 8.21 19.26 5.31
CA PRO A 351 8.62 18.46 4.15
C PRO A 351 9.20 17.08 4.50
N ASN A 352 9.78 16.90 5.70
CA ASN A 352 10.46 15.67 6.10
C ASN A 352 9.86 15.01 7.34
N GLU A 353 8.83 15.60 7.95
CA GLU A 353 8.30 15.13 9.23
C GLU A 353 6.79 15.25 9.25
N PHE A 354 6.15 14.23 9.82
CA PHE A 354 4.73 14.19 10.06
C PHE A 354 4.48 13.65 11.47
N SER A 355 3.62 14.30 12.24
CA SER A 355 3.05 13.71 13.45
C SER A 355 1.54 13.87 13.52
N GLU A 356 0.89 12.92 14.18
CA GLU A 356 -0.53 12.96 14.57
C GLU A 356 -0.61 12.68 16.07
N SER A 357 -1.26 13.56 16.81
CA SER A 357 -1.60 13.40 18.22
C SER A 357 -3.12 13.42 18.36
N GLY A 358 -3.73 12.32 18.80
CA GLY A 358 -5.17 12.11 18.80
C GLY A 358 -5.57 10.74 19.33
N VAL A 359 -6.05 9.84 18.45
CA VAL A 359 -6.34 8.44 18.84
C VAL A 359 -5.09 7.72 19.30
N GLU A 360 -4.00 7.98 18.60
CA GLU A 360 -2.72 7.30 18.72
C GLU A 360 -1.65 8.30 18.34
N GLU A 361 -0.56 8.33 19.10
CA GLU A 361 0.63 9.08 18.70
C GLU A 361 1.28 8.40 17.50
N ARG A 362 1.37 9.16 16.41
CA ARG A 362 2.07 8.74 15.20
C ARG A 362 3.12 9.75 14.86
N HIS A 363 4.27 9.25 14.46
CA HIS A 363 5.38 10.09 14.04
C HIS A 363 6.07 9.42 12.86
N ALA A 364 6.31 10.18 11.80
CA ALA A 364 7.04 9.74 10.64
C ALA A 364 8.10 10.77 10.30
N ILE A 365 9.34 10.30 10.11
CA ILE A 365 10.48 11.13 9.72
C ILE A 365 11.05 10.56 8.43
N LEU A 366 11.09 11.36 7.39
CA LEU A 366 11.81 11.08 6.16
C LEU A 366 13.29 11.42 6.36
N LEU A 367 14.15 10.43 6.13
CA LEU A 367 15.60 10.55 6.19
C LEU A 367 16.17 10.58 4.76
N ASP A 368 17.41 11.04 4.60
CA ASP A 368 18.08 11.01 3.29
C ASP A 368 18.18 9.58 2.71
N GLU A 369 18.27 8.56 3.59
CA GLU A 369 18.46 7.15 3.22
C GLU A 369 17.38 6.24 3.81
N GLY A 370 16.15 6.72 3.90
CA GLY A 370 15.03 5.91 4.37
C GLY A 370 14.00 6.71 5.14
N LEU A 371 13.31 6.06 6.08
CA LEU A 371 12.31 6.72 6.91
C LEU A 371 12.10 5.97 8.23
N ILE A 372 11.77 6.71 9.28
CA ILE A 372 11.35 6.17 10.57
C ILE A 372 9.86 6.40 10.72
N ILE A 373 9.13 5.39 11.18
CA ILE A 373 7.72 5.50 11.56
C ILE A 373 7.56 4.93 12.97
N ASP A 374 7.10 5.75 13.89
CA ASP A 374 6.61 5.36 15.21
C ASP A 374 5.09 5.38 15.18
N ALA A 375 4.47 4.20 15.24
CA ALA A 375 3.02 4.01 15.24
C ALA A 375 2.69 2.60 15.75
N GLY A 376 1.52 2.37 16.35
CA GLY A 376 1.14 1.05 16.87
C GLY A 376 1.85 0.66 18.17
N GLY A 377 2.51 1.60 18.84
CA GLY A 377 3.37 1.33 19.99
C GLY A 377 4.69 0.63 19.63
N TYR A 378 5.16 0.74 18.38
CA TYR A 378 6.45 0.24 17.93
C TYR A 378 7.11 1.19 16.93
N ARG A 379 8.44 1.07 16.80
CA ARG A 379 9.25 1.82 15.83
C ARG A 379 9.56 0.96 14.63
N SER A 380 9.34 1.48 13.42
CA SER A 380 9.81 0.92 12.15
C SER A 380 10.83 1.83 11.52
N HIS A 381 12.08 1.39 11.44
CA HIS A 381 13.14 2.07 10.71
C HIS A 381 13.39 1.38 9.38
N PHE A 382 13.05 2.06 8.29
CA PHE A 382 13.29 1.61 6.93
C PHE A 382 14.60 2.21 6.42
N GLU A 383 15.50 1.38 5.90
CA GLU A 383 16.78 1.84 5.36
C GLU A 383 16.82 1.54 3.85
N SER A 384 17.25 2.54 3.09
CA SER A 384 17.61 2.41 1.68
C SER A 384 18.94 1.64 1.57
N VAL A 385 19.08 0.85 0.51
CA VAL A 385 20.34 0.20 0.14
C VAL A 385 20.47 0.13 -1.37
N SER A 386 21.70 0.23 -1.84
CA SER A 386 22.05 -0.05 -3.23
C SER A 386 21.76 -1.53 -3.57
N HIS A 387 21.26 -1.79 -4.77
CA HIS A 387 21.05 -3.15 -5.28
C HIS A 387 21.90 -3.35 -6.54
N PRO A 388 22.53 -4.52 -6.78
CA PRO A 388 23.41 -4.72 -7.94
C PRO A 388 22.75 -4.60 -9.33
N LEU A 389 21.41 -4.50 -9.38
CA LEU A 389 20.61 -4.29 -10.60
C LEU A 389 20.22 -2.82 -10.81
N LEU A 390 20.48 -1.97 -9.82
CA LEU A 390 20.26 -0.53 -9.87
C LEU A 390 21.56 0.18 -10.25
N GLU A 391 21.45 1.43 -10.67
CA GLU A 391 22.63 2.27 -10.86
C GLU A 391 23.32 2.55 -9.51
N PRO A 392 24.66 2.82 -9.47
CA PRO A 392 25.40 3.02 -8.22
C PRO A 392 24.88 4.13 -7.30
N TYR A 393 24.16 5.09 -7.86
CA TYR A 393 23.53 6.23 -7.16
C TYR A 393 22.03 6.03 -6.89
N GLU A 394 21.48 4.85 -7.22
CA GLU A 394 20.09 4.49 -6.95
C GLU A 394 20.00 3.52 -5.77
N ASN A 395 19.11 3.83 -4.83
CA ASN A 395 18.84 2.99 -3.66
C ASN A 395 17.39 2.53 -3.65
N ALA A 396 17.12 1.43 -2.96
CA ALA A 396 15.78 0.94 -2.69
C ALA A 396 15.62 0.62 -1.21
N ILE A 397 14.41 0.83 -0.67
CA ILE A 397 14.09 0.41 0.70
C ILE A 397 13.99 -1.11 0.74
N LEU A 398 15.08 -1.76 1.13
CA LEU A 398 15.17 -3.23 1.24
C LEU A 398 15.42 -3.70 2.66
N LYS A 399 15.52 -2.78 3.63
CA LYS A 399 15.73 -3.08 5.04
C LYS A 399 14.65 -2.45 5.89
N ARG A 400 14.26 -3.16 6.94
CA ARG A 400 13.32 -2.70 7.96
C ARG A 400 13.73 -3.28 9.30
N LYS A 401 14.00 -2.41 10.27
CA LYS A 401 14.14 -2.78 11.67
C LYS A 401 12.85 -2.40 12.39
N ILE A 402 12.25 -3.35 13.12
CA ILE A 402 11.10 -3.17 13.99
C ILE A 402 11.58 -3.29 15.43
N THR A 403 11.29 -2.28 16.24
CA THR A 403 11.63 -2.25 17.67
C THR A 403 10.37 -2.08 18.49
N LEU A 404 10.10 -3.03 19.38
CA LEU A 404 9.05 -2.96 20.39
C LEU A 404 9.68 -2.49 21.69
N PRO A 405 9.30 -1.30 22.21
CA PRO A 405 9.88 -0.75 23.43
C PRO A 405 9.62 -1.68 24.62
N ALA A 406 10.49 -1.63 25.63
CA ALA A 406 10.30 -2.36 26.88
C ALA A 406 8.97 -1.98 27.56
N SER A 407 8.37 -2.93 28.29
CA SER A 407 7.20 -2.70 29.14
C SER A 407 7.60 -2.76 30.61
N VAL A 408 6.97 -1.93 31.44
CA VAL A 408 7.21 -1.90 32.89
C VAL A 408 6.22 -2.81 33.64
N GLU A 409 4.99 -2.93 33.15
CA GLU A 409 3.94 -3.69 33.83
C GLU A 409 3.15 -4.56 32.83
N PRO A 410 3.31 -5.90 32.83
CA PRO A 410 4.42 -6.61 33.46
C PRO A 410 5.75 -6.22 32.79
N ILE A 411 6.86 -6.42 33.52
CA ILE A 411 8.20 -6.14 33.02
C ILE A 411 8.48 -7.00 31.79
N ARG A 412 8.82 -6.36 30.67
CA ARG A 412 9.26 -7.00 29.43
C ARG A 412 10.42 -6.22 28.84
N ARG A 413 11.43 -6.95 28.36
CA ARG A 413 12.56 -6.35 27.65
C ARG A 413 12.13 -5.79 26.28
N GLU A 414 12.95 -4.91 25.73
CA GLU A 414 12.83 -4.48 24.34
C GLU A 414 13.01 -5.68 23.39
N LEU A 415 12.19 -5.76 22.34
CA LEU A 415 12.29 -6.77 21.29
C LEU A 415 12.66 -6.11 19.95
N ASN A 416 13.55 -6.76 19.20
CA ASN A 416 14.09 -6.21 17.96
C ASN A 416 14.07 -7.24 16.83
N MET A 417 13.40 -6.91 15.72
CA MET A 417 13.40 -7.73 14.51
C MET A 417 13.93 -6.91 13.33
N ARG A 418 14.92 -7.45 12.60
CA ARG A 418 15.47 -6.84 11.39
C ARG A 418 15.20 -7.72 10.19
N PHE A 419 14.54 -7.17 9.20
CA PHE A 419 14.32 -7.73 7.88
C PHE A 419 15.26 -7.04 6.86
N GLU A 420 15.84 -7.83 5.96
CA GLU A 420 16.70 -7.35 4.89
C GLU A 420 16.55 -8.21 3.63
N TRP A 421 16.32 -7.58 2.48
CA TRP A 421 16.49 -8.21 1.16
C TRP A 421 17.87 -7.88 0.60
N ARG A 422 18.60 -8.92 0.19
CA ARG A 422 19.87 -8.79 -0.51
C ARG A 422 19.79 -9.29 -1.93
N GLY A 423 20.17 -8.42 -2.87
CA GLY A 423 20.31 -8.75 -4.27
C GLY A 423 21.70 -9.26 -4.61
N TYR A 424 21.79 -10.26 -5.47
CA TYR A 424 23.02 -10.73 -6.09
C TYR A 424 22.76 -10.98 -7.57
N VAL A 425 23.73 -10.66 -8.40
CA VAL A 425 23.64 -10.87 -9.85
C VAL A 425 24.84 -11.68 -10.28
N ARG A 426 24.61 -12.82 -10.92
CA ARG A 426 25.68 -13.61 -11.53
C ARG A 426 25.94 -13.08 -12.93
N ARG A 427 27.08 -12.44 -13.14
CA ARG A 427 27.56 -12.04 -14.47
C ARG A 427 28.16 -13.28 -15.17
N ARG A 428 28.03 -13.34 -16.49
CA ARG A 428 28.59 -14.43 -17.31
C ARG A 428 30.11 -14.31 -17.35
N ASP A 429 30.84 -15.39 -17.09
CA ASP A 429 32.29 -15.43 -17.26
C ASP A 429 32.67 -15.60 -18.75
N GLY A 430 33.63 -14.80 -19.24
CA GLY A 430 34.44 -15.12 -20.43
C GLY A 430 34.01 -14.57 -21.81
N SER A 431 34.89 -13.73 -22.38
CA SER A 431 35.21 -13.44 -23.81
C SER A 431 34.13 -13.22 -24.90
N ARG A 432 32.84 -13.48 -24.66
CA ARG A 432 31.73 -13.21 -25.61
C ARG A 432 30.73 -12.15 -25.13
N ALA A 433 30.90 -11.61 -23.93
CA ALA A 433 30.03 -10.57 -23.39
C ALA A 433 30.40 -9.19 -23.94
N ARG A 434 30.13 -8.94 -25.23
CA ARG A 434 30.14 -7.57 -25.79
C ARG A 434 28.89 -6.76 -25.42
N HIS A 435 27.85 -7.42 -24.90
CA HIS A 435 26.70 -6.79 -24.23
C HIS A 435 26.37 -7.56 -22.95
N GLY A 436 26.29 -6.84 -21.81
CA GLY A 436 26.16 -7.38 -20.45
C GLY A 436 24.87 -8.15 -20.18
N GLY A 437 24.75 -9.37 -20.72
CA GLY A 437 23.72 -10.32 -20.32
C GLY A 437 24.00 -10.86 -18.92
N GLU A 438 23.20 -10.44 -17.94
CA GLU A 438 23.20 -11.02 -16.60
C GLU A 438 22.51 -12.39 -16.66
N GLY A 439 23.15 -13.44 -16.14
CA GLY A 439 22.69 -14.82 -16.30
C GLY A 439 21.59 -15.21 -15.30
N ALA A 440 21.77 -14.86 -14.02
CA ALA A 440 20.80 -15.15 -12.96
C ALA A 440 20.75 -14.00 -11.94
N ALA A 441 19.55 -13.68 -11.48
CA ALA A 441 19.31 -12.69 -10.44
C ALA A 441 18.81 -13.41 -9.18
N LYS A 442 19.53 -13.24 -8.07
CA LYS A 442 19.27 -13.89 -6.79
C LYS A 442 18.83 -12.85 -5.76
N ARG A 443 17.79 -13.15 -4.99
CA ARG A 443 17.31 -12.36 -3.85
C ARG A 443 17.31 -13.24 -2.61
N VAL A 444 17.98 -12.79 -1.55
CA VAL A 444 18.08 -13.51 -0.28
C VAL A 444 17.33 -12.70 0.77
N LEU A 445 16.36 -13.33 1.42
CA LEU A 445 15.70 -12.77 2.59
C LEU A 445 16.52 -13.11 3.83
N GLN A 446 16.91 -12.08 4.57
CA GLN A 446 17.54 -12.21 5.88
C GLN A 446 16.64 -11.67 6.98
N VAL A 447 16.57 -12.42 8.09
CA VAL A 447 15.92 -11.99 9.33
C VAL A 447 16.92 -12.11 10.48
N ASN A 448 17.15 -11.01 11.19
CA ASN A 448 18.18 -10.89 12.24
C ASN A 448 19.57 -11.40 11.77
N GLY A 449 19.91 -11.13 10.51
CA GLY A 449 21.18 -11.53 9.89
C GLY A 449 21.26 -12.99 9.41
N ARG A 450 20.22 -13.80 9.64
CA ARG A 450 20.14 -15.19 9.18
C ARG A 450 19.38 -15.30 7.88
N ASN A 451 19.89 -16.07 6.92
CA ASN A 451 19.18 -16.38 5.68
C ASN A 451 17.94 -17.22 6.00
N VAL A 452 16.76 -16.81 5.55
CA VAL A 452 15.52 -17.58 5.70
C VAL A 452 15.27 -18.40 4.44
N PHE A 453 15.21 -17.73 3.29
CA PHE A 453 15.14 -18.36 1.99
C PHE A 453 15.78 -17.49 0.91
N THR A 454 16.08 -18.13 -0.20
CA THR A 454 16.64 -17.52 -1.41
C THR A 454 15.68 -17.74 -2.56
N ILE A 455 15.45 -16.71 -3.36
CA ILE A 455 14.80 -16.82 -4.68
C ILE A 455 15.83 -16.51 -5.75
N GLU A 456 16.11 -17.46 -6.63
CA GLU A 456 16.98 -17.27 -7.79
C GLU A 456 16.15 -17.38 -9.07
N PHE A 457 16.07 -16.29 -9.83
CA PHE A 457 15.44 -16.30 -11.15
C PHE A 457 16.48 -16.63 -12.22
N ASP A 458 16.26 -17.75 -12.91
CA ASP A 458 17.01 -18.16 -14.10
C ASP A 458 16.36 -17.53 -15.34
N ARG A 459 17.06 -16.59 -15.99
CA ARG A 459 16.53 -15.84 -17.14
C ARG A 459 16.37 -16.69 -18.40
N GLU A 460 17.23 -17.71 -18.59
CA GLU A 460 17.17 -18.59 -19.75
C GLU A 460 16.03 -19.58 -19.61
N LYS A 461 15.88 -20.17 -18.43
CA LYS A 461 14.80 -21.11 -18.14
C LYS A 461 13.48 -20.42 -17.84
N ARG A 462 13.47 -19.11 -17.54
CA ARG A 462 12.30 -18.37 -17.04
C ARG A 462 11.67 -19.10 -15.86
N SER A 463 12.46 -19.36 -14.82
CA SER A 463 11.99 -20.00 -13.60
C SER A 463 12.60 -19.41 -12.34
N ASP A 464 11.80 -19.40 -11.27
CA ASP A 464 12.28 -19.18 -9.92
C ASP A 464 12.65 -20.50 -9.28
N LYS A 465 13.85 -20.55 -8.70
CA LYS A 465 14.29 -21.60 -7.78
C LYS A 465 14.32 -21.04 -6.38
N ILE A 466 13.54 -21.66 -5.49
CA ILE A 466 13.40 -21.22 -4.12
C ILE A 466 14.11 -22.23 -3.22
N ARG A 467 15.13 -21.74 -2.52
CA ARG A 467 15.98 -22.55 -1.64
C ARG A 467 15.82 -22.13 -0.19
N ASN A 468 15.90 -23.09 0.71
CA ASN A 468 15.87 -22.82 2.15
C ASN A 468 17.23 -22.25 2.64
N HIS A 469 17.33 -21.98 3.93
CA HIS A 469 18.57 -21.55 4.59
C HIS A 469 19.77 -22.51 4.42
N ALA A 470 19.53 -23.81 4.16
CA ALA A 470 20.55 -24.84 3.91
C ALA A 470 20.93 -24.96 2.42
N ASP A 471 20.44 -24.04 1.58
CA ASP A 471 20.60 -24.03 0.12
C ASP A 471 19.97 -25.23 -0.61
N GLU A 472 19.02 -25.91 0.04
CA GLU A 472 18.23 -26.97 -0.58
C GLU A 472 17.04 -26.37 -1.32
N GLU A 473 16.89 -26.71 -2.60
CA GLU A 473 15.72 -26.33 -3.40
C GLU A 473 14.49 -27.07 -2.88
N PHE A 474 13.44 -26.33 -2.51
CA PHE A 474 12.18 -26.91 -2.03
C PHE A 474 10.98 -26.51 -2.87
N LEU A 475 11.09 -25.47 -3.70
CA LEU A 475 10.02 -25.03 -4.60
C LEU A 475 10.63 -24.43 -5.87
N SER A 476 10.05 -24.81 -7.02
CA SER A 476 10.38 -24.22 -8.31
C SER A 476 9.12 -23.69 -8.98
N ILE A 477 9.19 -22.49 -9.56
CA ILE A 477 8.10 -21.87 -10.32
C ILE A 477 8.58 -21.66 -11.75
N GLN A 478 7.84 -22.18 -12.72
CA GLN A 478 8.13 -22.05 -14.15
C GLN A 478 7.16 -21.07 -14.80
N TYR A 479 7.67 -20.22 -15.68
CA TYR A 479 6.90 -19.22 -16.42
C TYR A 479 6.92 -19.49 -17.93
N ASN A 480 5.88 -19.05 -18.63
CA ASN A 480 5.86 -18.99 -20.10
C ASN A 480 6.49 -17.68 -20.63
N GLU A 481 6.46 -17.49 -21.95
CA GLU A 481 6.99 -16.28 -22.60
C GLU A 481 6.27 -14.99 -22.23
N ALA A 482 5.00 -15.11 -21.83
CA ALA A 482 4.18 -14.00 -21.37
C ALA A 482 4.43 -13.64 -19.89
N GLY A 483 5.31 -14.37 -19.19
CA GLY A 483 5.56 -14.19 -17.76
C GLY A 483 4.47 -14.79 -16.86
N GLN A 484 3.58 -15.61 -17.41
CA GLN A 484 2.52 -16.29 -16.65
C GLN A 484 3.05 -17.59 -16.06
N VAL A 485 2.65 -17.91 -14.83
CA VAL A 485 3.03 -19.16 -14.15
C VAL A 485 2.43 -20.35 -14.90
N VAL A 486 3.25 -21.32 -15.29
CA VAL A 486 2.80 -22.57 -15.94
C VAL A 486 2.99 -23.80 -15.07
N SER A 487 3.91 -23.76 -14.11
CA SER A 487 4.12 -24.88 -13.17
C SER A 487 4.64 -24.38 -11.83
N ILE A 488 4.13 -24.94 -10.75
CA ILE A 488 4.66 -24.82 -9.39
C ILE A 488 4.91 -26.25 -8.89
N ALA A 489 6.17 -26.58 -8.61
CA ALA A 489 6.56 -27.91 -8.20
C ALA A 489 7.34 -27.86 -6.89
N ALA A 490 6.94 -28.72 -5.93
CA ALA A 490 7.71 -28.95 -4.71
C ALA A 490 8.90 -29.85 -5.04
N GLN A 491 10.09 -29.45 -4.62
CA GLN A 491 11.32 -30.21 -4.82
C GLN A 491 11.59 -31.10 -3.60
N GLY A 492 12.18 -32.28 -3.82
CA GLY A 492 12.42 -33.27 -2.76
C GLY A 492 11.16 -33.93 -2.17
N ARG A 493 9.98 -33.72 -2.76
CA ARG A 493 8.70 -34.29 -2.29
C ARG A 493 7.97 -35.01 -3.43
N PRO A 494 8.43 -36.20 -3.85
CA PRO A 494 7.94 -36.88 -5.06
C PRO A 494 6.45 -37.27 -5.00
N ARG A 495 5.86 -37.34 -3.81
CA ARG A 495 4.41 -37.62 -3.63
C ARG A 495 3.52 -36.40 -3.85
N LEU A 496 4.07 -35.19 -3.89
CA LEU A 496 3.33 -33.98 -4.19
C LEU A 496 3.43 -33.71 -5.68
N ALA A 497 2.31 -33.92 -6.39
CA ALA A 497 2.22 -33.54 -7.80
C ALA A 497 2.41 -32.03 -7.97
N ALA A 498 3.00 -31.62 -9.09
CA ALA A 498 3.08 -30.23 -9.47
C ALA A 498 1.69 -29.65 -9.76
N LEU A 499 1.51 -28.37 -9.46
CA LEU A 499 0.39 -27.59 -9.94
C LEU A 499 0.77 -27.01 -11.31
N THR A 500 -0.01 -27.29 -12.35
CA THR A 500 0.21 -26.79 -13.71
C THR A 500 -0.94 -25.89 -14.15
N ALA A 501 -0.60 -24.80 -14.84
CA ALA A 501 -1.55 -23.82 -15.33
C ALA A 501 -1.43 -23.71 -16.85
N PHE A 502 -2.58 -23.79 -17.52
CA PHE A 502 -2.71 -23.73 -18.96
C PHE A 502 -3.51 -22.50 -19.34
N TYR A 503 -3.02 -21.78 -20.33
CA TYR A 503 -3.65 -20.58 -20.87
C TYR A 503 -4.15 -20.86 -22.29
N ASP A 504 -5.19 -20.14 -22.70
CA ASP A 504 -5.59 -20.13 -24.09
C ASP A 504 -4.69 -19.22 -24.94
N ALA A 505 -4.93 -19.19 -26.25
CA ALA A 505 -4.13 -18.40 -27.20
C ALA A 505 -4.13 -16.90 -26.92
N ILE A 506 -5.06 -16.39 -26.10
CA ILE A 506 -5.20 -14.96 -25.79
C ILE A 506 -4.84 -14.65 -24.33
N GLY A 507 -4.26 -15.62 -23.62
CA GLY A 507 -3.65 -15.44 -22.30
C GLY A 507 -4.59 -15.67 -21.12
N ARG A 508 -5.80 -16.19 -21.34
CA ARG A 508 -6.77 -16.45 -20.26
C ARG A 508 -6.53 -17.81 -19.64
N GLN A 509 -6.81 -17.94 -18.34
CA GLN A 509 -6.73 -19.23 -17.65
C GLN A 509 -7.71 -20.21 -18.28
N LYS A 510 -7.21 -21.28 -18.90
CA LYS A 510 -8.01 -22.35 -19.53
C LYS A 510 -8.21 -23.53 -18.59
N ARG A 511 -7.13 -23.94 -17.92
CA ARG A 511 -7.13 -25.06 -16.97
C ARG A 511 -6.09 -24.84 -15.89
N ILE A 512 -6.40 -25.21 -14.66
CA ILE A 512 -5.42 -25.42 -13.58
C ILE A 512 -5.51 -26.89 -13.18
N SER A 513 -4.38 -27.59 -13.12
CA SER A 513 -4.32 -28.99 -12.68
C SER A 513 -3.40 -29.12 -11.48
N TRP A 514 -3.80 -29.91 -10.48
CA TRP A 514 -2.92 -30.32 -9.39
C TRP A 514 -3.03 -31.83 -9.23
N GLY A 515 -2.04 -32.56 -9.76
CA GLY A 515 -2.15 -34.00 -9.93
C GLY A 515 -3.31 -34.36 -10.86
N ASN A 516 -4.25 -35.16 -10.38
CA ASN A 516 -5.45 -35.59 -11.12
C ASN A 516 -6.66 -34.65 -10.96
N ALA A 517 -6.59 -33.68 -10.03
CA ALA A 517 -7.63 -32.69 -9.83
C ALA A 517 -7.45 -31.51 -10.79
N THR A 518 -8.52 -31.05 -11.43
CA THR A 518 -8.50 -29.93 -12.36
C THR A 518 -9.60 -28.90 -12.09
N ILE A 519 -9.35 -27.68 -12.53
CA ILE A 519 -10.29 -26.57 -12.64
C ILE A 519 -10.25 -26.10 -14.10
N ASP A 520 -11.34 -26.29 -14.82
CA ASP A 520 -11.46 -25.93 -16.23
C ASP A 520 -12.38 -24.72 -16.40
N PHE A 521 -11.96 -23.81 -17.27
CA PHE A 521 -12.69 -22.58 -17.57
C PHE A 521 -13.14 -22.58 -19.03
N ALA A 522 -14.42 -22.31 -19.26
CA ALA A 522 -14.95 -22.02 -20.58
C ALA A 522 -15.41 -20.56 -20.64
N TYR A 523 -15.15 -19.92 -21.77
CA TYR A 523 -15.49 -18.52 -21.99
C TYR A 523 -16.35 -18.36 -23.25
N ASP A 524 -17.22 -17.36 -23.25
CA ASP A 524 -17.86 -16.89 -24.49
C ASP A 524 -16.96 -15.93 -25.27
N ARG A 525 -17.48 -15.45 -26.42
CA ARG A 525 -16.81 -14.47 -27.29
C ARG A 525 -16.71 -13.08 -26.65
N GLN A 526 -17.47 -12.80 -25.60
CA GLN A 526 -17.45 -11.56 -24.82
C GLN A 526 -16.49 -11.64 -23.62
N ASN A 527 -15.68 -12.69 -23.55
CA ASN A 527 -14.71 -12.92 -22.48
C ASN A 527 -15.31 -13.19 -21.09
N ARG A 528 -16.54 -13.72 -21.04
CA ARG A 528 -17.22 -14.06 -19.78
C ARG A 528 -17.15 -15.56 -19.53
N ILE A 529 -17.01 -15.96 -18.27
CA ILE A 529 -16.95 -17.37 -17.87
C ILE A 529 -18.34 -17.99 -18.04
N THR A 530 -18.49 -18.94 -18.97
CA THR A 530 -19.75 -19.67 -19.16
C THR A 530 -19.79 -20.97 -18.38
N GLN A 531 -18.63 -21.56 -18.09
CA GLN A 531 -18.53 -22.79 -17.32
C GLN A 531 -17.28 -22.79 -16.44
N LEU A 532 -17.42 -23.35 -15.25
CA LEU A 532 -16.33 -23.67 -14.33
C LEU A 532 -16.48 -25.12 -13.90
N ALA A 533 -15.58 -26.00 -14.33
CA ALA A 533 -15.66 -27.42 -14.00
C ALA A 533 -14.52 -27.82 -13.04
N VAL A 534 -14.87 -28.39 -11.89
CA VAL A 534 -13.92 -28.71 -10.81
C VAL A 534 -14.07 -30.17 -10.44
N GLY A 535 -12.96 -30.89 -10.28
CA GLY A 535 -12.98 -32.26 -9.79
C GLY A 535 -11.79 -33.07 -10.26
N LEU A 536 -11.90 -34.39 -10.18
CA LEU A 536 -10.95 -35.28 -10.83
C LEU A 536 -11.19 -35.22 -12.34
N ALA A 537 -10.13 -35.32 -13.15
CA ALA A 537 -10.26 -35.25 -14.61
C ALA A 537 -11.28 -36.24 -15.20
N ALA A 538 -11.53 -37.37 -14.53
CA ALA A 538 -12.54 -38.37 -14.91
C ALA A 538 -13.97 -38.04 -14.46
N ASN A 539 -14.17 -37.12 -13.51
CA ASN A 539 -15.48 -36.77 -12.95
C ASN A 539 -15.53 -35.29 -12.55
N LEU A 540 -15.71 -34.42 -13.55
CA LEU A 540 -15.74 -32.97 -13.37
C LEU A 540 -17.14 -32.49 -13.01
N LEU A 541 -17.24 -31.81 -11.86
CA LEU A 541 -18.46 -31.14 -11.43
C LEU A 541 -18.54 -29.75 -12.07
N THR A 542 -19.46 -29.60 -13.02
CA THR A 542 -19.56 -28.38 -13.84
C THR A 542 -20.60 -27.42 -13.29
N ARG A 543 -20.16 -26.20 -12.95
CA ARG A 543 -21.03 -25.04 -12.74
C ARG A 543 -21.19 -24.29 -14.05
N LYS A 544 -22.43 -23.91 -14.39
CA LYS A 544 -22.73 -23.16 -15.61
C LYS A 544 -23.26 -21.77 -15.29
N PHE A 545 -22.83 -20.79 -16.06
CA PHE A 545 -23.22 -19.39 -15.93
C PHE A 545 -23.97 -18.99 -17.20
N SER A 546 -25.14 -18.39 -17.03
CA SER A 546 -25.92 -17.82 -18.11
C SER A 546 -26.08 -16.33 -17.89
N TYR A 547 -26.07 -15.59 -18.99
CA TYR A 547 -26.13 -14.13 -19.01
C TYR A 547 -27.33 -13.70 -19.83
N GLN A 548 -28.12 -12.78 -19.29
CA GLN A 548 -29.19 -12.10 -20.01
C GLN A 548 -28.62 -10.90 -20.79
N LYS A 549 -29.38 -10.41 -21.78
CA LYS A 549 -28.95 -9.28 -22.62
C LYS A 549 -28.84 -7.99 -21.79
N GLU A 550 -29.60 -7.91 -20.71
CA GLU A 550 -29.65 -6.80 -19.77
C GLU A 550 -28.50 -6.87 -18.74
N THR A 551 -28.00 -8.07 -18.41
CA THR A 551 -26.98 -8.31 -17.38
C THR A 551 -25.67 -8.70 -18.04
N LEU A 552 -24.91 -7.70 -18.48
CA LEU A 552 -23.89 -7.91 -19.50
C LEU A 552 -22.60 -8.54 -18.99
N GLN A 553 -22.23 -8.28 -17.74
CA GLN A 553 -21.02 -8.82 -17.11
C GLN A 553 -21.34 -9.72 -15.91
N THR A 554 -22.58 -9.67 -15.42
CA THR A 554 -23.04 -10.43 -14.26
C THR A 554 -23.95 -11.59 -14.69
N PRO A 555 -23.77 -12.80 -14.13
CA PRO A 555 -24.58 -13.94 -14.51
C PRO A 555 -26.01 -13.80 -13.98
N SER A 556 -27.00 -13.83 -14.86
CA SER A 556 -28.42 -13.86 -14.49
C SER A 556 -28.86 -15.22 -13.94
N MET A 557 -28.08 -16.28 -14.20
CA MET A 557 -28.35 -17.61 -13.66
C MET A 557 -27.05 -18.38 -13.43
N VAL A 558 -26.97 -19.01 -12.27
CA VAL A 558 -25.90 -19.93 -11.88
C VAL A 558 -26.51 -21.31 -11.68
N GLN A 559 -26.09 -22.28 -12.49
CA GLN A 559 -26.48 -23.68 -12.35
C GLN A 559 -25.37 -24.46 -11.65
N THR A 560 -25.72 -25.16 -10.57
CA THR A 560 -24.80 -26.02 -9.82
C THR A 560 -24.60 -27.36 -10.53
N PRO A 561 -23.59 -28.16 -10.15
CA PRO A 561 -23.36 -29.48 -10.74
C PRO A 561 -24.51 -30.48 -10.51
N SER A 562 -25.26 -30.32 -9.41
CA SER A 562 -26.50 -31.07 -9.11
C SER A 562 -27.68 -30.70 -10.03
N GLY A 563 -27.51 -29.66 -10.86
CA GLY A 563 -28.53 -29.18 -11.79
C GLY A 563 -29.42 -28.06 -11.24
N GLU A 564 -29.28 -27.73 -9.95
CA GLU A 564 -30.04 -26.67 -9.28
C GLU A 564 -29.71 -25.29 -9.88
N ARG A 565 -30.71 -24.41 -9.95
CA ARG A 565 -30.59 -23.12 -10.66
C ARG A 565 -30.94 -21.95 -9.76
N TYR A 566 -29.93 -21.14 -9.46
CA TYR A 566 -30.09 -19.85 -8.80
C TYR A 566 -30.26 -18.78 -9.88
N ARG A 567 -31.33 -17.99 -9.81
CA ARG A 567 -31.60 -16.93 -10.79
C ARG A 567 -31.52 -15.56 -10.11
N TRP A 568 -30.70 -14.69 -10.66
CA TRP A 568 -30.45 -13.34 -10.17
C TRP A 568 -31.15 -12.33 -11.06
N ARG A 569 -31.77 -11.33 -10.45
CA ARG A 569 -32.22 -10.13 -11.14
C ARG A 569 -31.44 -8.94 -10.62
N TYR A 570 -31.22 -8.01 -11.53
CA TYR A 570 -30.50 -6.78 -11.27
C TYR A 570 -31.36 -5.62 -11.73
N ASP A 571 -31.16 -4.46 -11.13
CA ASP A 571 -31.65 -3.20 -11.70
C ASP A 571 -30.76 -2.75 -12.87
N ASN A 572 -31.09 -1.59 -13.43
CA ASN A 572 -30.38 -1.03 -14.59
C ASN A 572 -28.95 -0.56 -14.26
N VAL A 573 -28.58 -0.46 -12.97
CA VAL A 573 -27.24 -0.06 -12.53
C VAL A 573 -26.40 -1.25 -12.04
N GLY A 574 -26.96 -2.46 -12.09
CA GLY A 574 -26.28 -3.71 -11.75
C GLY A 574 -26.36 -4.12 -10.29
N ALA A 575 -27.17 -3.43 -9.46
CA ALA A 575 -27.43 -3.86 -8.10
C ALA A 575 -28.41 -5.04 -8.09
N VAL A 576 -28.25 -5.96 -7.14
CA VAL A 576 -29.11 -7.15 -7.02
C VAL A 576 -30.47 -6.72 -6.48
N THR A 577 -31.55 -7.07 -7.19
CA THR A 577 -32.94 -6.78 -6.78
C THR A 577 -33.67 -8.03 -6.29
N SER A 578 -33.36 -9.20 -6.85
CA SER A 578 -33.90 -10.46 -6.35
C SER A 578 -33.03 -11.67 -6.66
N LEU A 579 -33.21 -12.70 -5.83
CA LEU A 579 -32.61 -14.03 -5.98
C LEU A 579 -33.73 -15.07 -5.87
N LYS A 580 -33.94 -15.84 -6.94
CA LYS A 580 -34.78 -17.04 -6.91
C LYS A 580 -33.93 -18.27 -6.65
N ALA A 581 -34.16 -18.93 -5.51
CA ALA A 581 -33.52 -20.16 -5.13
C ALA A 581 -34.06 -21.36 -5.95
N PRO A 582 -33.35 -22.51 -5.96
CA PRO A 582 -33.82 -23.73 -6.62
C PRO A 582 -35.15 -24.26 -6.09
N SER A 583 -35.42 -24.08 -4.79
CA SER A 583 -36.69 -24.44 -4.14
C SER A 583 -37.90 -23.61 -4.63
N GLY A 584 -37.65 -22.54 -5.38
CA GLY A 584 -38.68 -21.60 -5.85
C GLY A 584 -38.82 -20.36 -4.97
N GLU A 585 -38.22 -20.37 -3.78
CA GLU A 585 -38.15 -19.23 -2.86
C GLU A 585 -37.57 -17.99 -3.53
N LEU A 586 -38.18 -16.85 -3.27
CA LEU A 586 -37.79 -15.58 -3.85
C LEU A 586 -37.38 -14.62 -2.74
N HIS A 587 -36.12 -14.20 -2.80
CA HIS A 587 -35.57 -13.16 -1.96
C HIS A 587 -35.58 -11.84 -2.71
N TYR A 588 -36.02 -10.78 -2.06
CA TYR A 588 -35.94 -9.42 -2.59
C TYR A 588 -34.91 -8.63 -1.80
N PHE A 589 -34.19 -7.76 -2.49
CA PHE A 589 -33.18 -6.89 -1.92
C PHE A 589 -33.47 -5.46 -2.34
N ALA A 590 -33.37 -4.55 -1.39
CA ALA A 590 -33.41 -3.14 -1.69
C ALA A 590 -32.53 -2.36 -0.71
N GLU A 591 -32.03 -1.24 -1.21
CA GLU A 591 -31.24 -0.28 -0.47
C GLU A 591 -31.83 1.11 -0.69
N TYR A 592 -31.96 1.88 0.37
CA TYR A 592 -32.34 3.29 0.30
C TYR A 592 -31.56 4.09 1.33
N ALA A 593 -31.46 5.39 1.07
CA ALA A 593 -30.81 6.34 1.95
C ALA A 593 -31.86 7.14 2.75
N SER A 594 -31.65 7.23 4.05
CA SER A 594 -32.23 8.26 4.91
C SER A 594 -31.24 9.42 5.04
N ILE A 595 -31.64 10.50 5.71
CA ILE A 595 -30.83 11.70 5.95
C ILE A 595 -29.49 11.33 6.60
N ASP A 596 -29.50 10.45 7.60
CA ASP A 596 -28.36 10.12 8.46
C ASP A 596 -27.78 8.71 8.27
N ARG A 597 -28.40 7.85 7.45
CA ARG A 597 -28.06 6.42 7.35
C ARG A 597 -28.42 5.80 6.01
N ARG A 598 -27.77 4.67 5.67
CA ARG A 598 -28.18 3.80 4.55
C ARG A 598 -28.83 2.54 5.11
N ILE A 599 -29.98 2.16 4.55
CA ILE A 599 -30.75 1.03 5.02
C ILE A 599 -30.83 -0.01 3.90
N ARG A 600 -30.41 -1.23 4.22
CA ARG A 600 -30.54 -2.40 3.36
C ARG A 600 -31.56 -3.32 3.96
N HIS A 601 -32.47 -3.83 3.15
CA HIS A 601 -33.35 -4.90 3.58
C HIS A 601 -33.36 -6.08 2.62
N ARG A 602 -33.51 -7.28 3.21
CA ARG A 602 -33.74 -8.53 2.48
C ARG A 602 -35.05 -9.13 2.95
N SER A 603 -36.03 -9.17 2.05
CA SER A 603 -37.30 -9.85 2.30
C SER A 603 -37.18 -11.33 1.96
N VAL A 604 -37.87 -12.17 2.72
CA VAL A 604 -37.88 -13.64 2.58
C VAL A 604 -39.31 -14.13 2.39
N PRO A 605 -39.53 -15.27 1.69
CA PRO A 605 -40.89 -15.69 1.31
C PRO A 605 -41.75 -16.20 2.48
N PHE A 606 -41.16 -16.44 3.65
CA PHE A 606 -41.82 -16.99 4.83
C PHE A 606 -42.02 -15.97 5.97
N SER A 607 -41.72 -14.69 5.74
CA SER A 607 -42.01 -13.61 6.70
C SER A 607 -42.47 -12.35 5.97
N ASN A 608 -43.38 -11.60 6.60
CA ASN A 608 -43.77 -10.26 6.14
C ASN A 608 -42.72 -9.20 6.52
N ASP A 609 -41.87 -9.50 7.49
CA ASP A 609 -40.76 -8.66 7.91
C ASP A 609 -39.49 -9.01 7.12
N SER A 610 -38.50 -8.12 7.17
CA SER A 610 -37.25 -8.24 6.44
C SER A 610 -36.06 -8.30 7.38
N PHE A 611 -34.97 -8.92 6.92
CA PHE A 611 -33.68 -8.68 7.53
C PHE A 611 -33.32 -7.23 7.23
N VAL A 612 -32.98 -6.45 8.25
CA VAL A 612 -32.62 -5.03 8.09
C VAL A 612 -31.16 -4.85 8.52
N ALA A 613 -30.39 -4.13 7.73
CA ALA A 613 -29.05 -3.68 8.07
C ALA A 613 -28.96 -2.16 7.85
N VAL A 614 -28.67 -1.43 8.92
CA VAL A 614 -28.50 0.02 8.94
C VAL A 614 -27.02 0.34 8.99
N MET A 615 -26.56 1.16 8.06
CA MET A 615 -25.16 1.50 7.87
C MET A 615 -24.96 3.02 7.97
N ASP A 616 -23.80 3.43 8.44
CA ASP A 616 -23.36 4.82 8.35
C ASP A 616 -22.90 5.17 6.92
N ASP A 617 -22.45 6.42 6.77
CA ASP A 617 -21.96 6.97 5.50
C ASP A 617 -20.65 6.34 5.01
N GLY A 618 -19.85 5.80 5.94
CA GLY A 618 -18.64 5.04 5.62
C GLY A 618 -18.92 3.58 5.25
N GLY A 619 -20.19 3.16 5.26
CA GLY A 619 -20.56 1.77 5.01
C GLY A 619 -20.20 0.85 6.18
N GLN A 620 -20.22 1.35 7.41
CA GLN A 620 -20.08 0.53 8.62
C GLN A 620 -21.44 0.22 9.23
N LEU A 621 -21.60 -1.00 9.76
CA LEU A 621 -22.85 -1.43 10.39
C LEU A 621 -23.10 -0.69 11.70
N ILE A 622 -24.30 -0.11 11.83
CA ILE A 622 -24.85 0.51 13.03
C ILE A 622 -25.84 -0.47 13.68
N GLU A 623 -26.80 -0.98 12.91
CA GLU A 623 -27.86 -1.86 13.42
C GLU A 623 -28.12 -3.02 12.45
N TYR A 624 -28.50 -4.16 13.00
CA TYR A 624 -29.02 -5.31 12.25
C TYR A 624 -30.18 -5.94 13.00
N ALA A 625 -31.22 -6.37 12.28
CA ALA A 625 -32.38 -7.05 12.87
C ALA A 625 -32.87 -8.19 11.97
N THR A 626 -33.34 -9.27 12.58
CA THR A 626 -33.96 -10.41 11.90
C THR A 626 -35.47 -10.24 11.74
N PRO A 627 -36.09 -10.87 10.72
CA PRO A 627 -37.54 -10.75 10.47
C PRO A 627 -38.43 -11.22 11.61
N ASP A 628 -37.95 -12.10 12.47
CA ASP A 628 -38.71 -12.64 13.60
C ASP A 628 -38.75 -11.70 14.81
N GLY A 629 -37.96 -10.62 14.78
CA GLY A 629 -37.80 -9.68 15.89
C GLY A 629 -37.07 -10.25 17.11
N PHE A 630 -36.62 -11.51 17.06
CA PHE A 630 -35.94 -12.15 18.19
C PHE A 630 -34.46 -11.79 18.26
N HIS A 631 -33.85 -11.45 17.12
CA HIS A 631 -32.44 -11.12 17.06
C HIS A 631 -32.17 -9.70 16.56
N SER A 632 -31.37 -8.98 17.32
CA SER A 632 -30.93 -7.63 17.00
C SER A 632 -29.47 -7.42 17.40
N LEU A 633 -28.79 -6.56 16.64
CA LEU A 633 -27.41 -6.16 16.88
C LEU A 633 -27.31 -4.65 16.70
N ALA A 634 -26.78 -3.95 17.69
CA ALA A 634 -26.43 -2.54 17.60
C ALA A 634 -24.95 -2.32 17.93
N ILE A 635 -24.26 -1.52 17.13
CA ILE A 635 -22.84 -1.21 17.28
C ILE A 635 -22.66 0.29 17.45
N ARG A 636 -22.18 0.70 18.62
CA ARG A 636 -21.85 2.11 18.91
C ARG A 636 -20.36 2.34 18.77
N ARG A 637 -20.00 3.49 18.18
CA ARG A 637 -18.61 3.93 18.01
C ARG A 637 -18.38 5.28 18.66
N ASP A 638 -17.14 5.56 19.02
CA ASP A 638 -16.71 6.92 19.41
C ASP A 638 -16.42 7.80 18.19
N ILE A 639 -16.04 9.06 18.44
CA ILE A 639 -15.66 10.04 17.40
C ILE A 639 -14.44 9.60 16.56
N HIS A 640 -13.72 8.58 17.02
CA HIS A 640 -12.53 8.02 16.38
C HIS A 640 -12.83 6.74 15.59
N GLY A 641 -14.12 6.36 15.49
CA GLY A 641 -14.58 5.18 14.78
C GLY A 641 -14.31 3.86 15.50
N ARG A 642 -13.86 3.89 16.76
CA ARG A 642 -13.59 2.69 17.56
C ARG A 642 -14.91 2.16 18.13
N ILE A 643 -15.12 0.85 18.10
CA ILE A 643 -16.33 0.22 18.65
C ILE A 643 -16.29 0.32 20.18
N VAL A 644 -17.19 1.10 20.79
CA VAL A 644 -17.26 1.25 22.25
C VAL A 644 -18.28 0.30 22.87
N GLN A 645 -19.28 -0.14 22.10
CA GLN A 645 -20.30 -1.07 22.56
C GLN A 645 -20.88 -1.88 21.41
N ILE A 646 -21.05 -3.18 21.66
CA ILE A 646 -21.84 -4.10 20.84
C ILE A 646 -22.97 -4.62 21.71
N SER A 647 -24.20 -4.39 21.28
CA SER A 647 -25.43 -4.89 21.92
C SER A 647 -26.02 -5.96 21.02
N ALA A 648 -26.00 -7.21 21.46
CA ALA A 648 -26.63 -8.33 20.76
C ALA A 648 -27.76 -8.88 21.64
N ASP A 649 -29.00 -8.71 21.21
CA ASP A 649 -30.20 -9.05 21.97
C ASP A 649 -30.18 -8.40 23.37
N SER A 650 -30.14 -9.20 24.44
CA SER A 650 -30.03 -8.70 25.82
C SER A 650 -28.59 -8.47 26.30
N ASP A 651 -27.60 -8.95 25.55
CA ASP A 651 -26.20 -8.93 25.97
C ASP A 651 -25.47 -7.69 25.45
N ASN A 652 -24.71 -7.05 26.33
CA ASN A 652 -23.90 -5.89 26.02
C ASN A 652 -22.43 -6.21 26.22
N VAL A 653 -21.62 -5.97 25.20
CA VAL A 653 -20.16 -6.02 25.24
C VAL A 653 -19.63 -4.59 25.10
N VAL A 654 -19.04 -4.07 26.16
CA VAL A 654 -18.44 -2.72 26.22
C VAL A 654 -16.93 -2.84 26.06
N MET A 655 -16.37 -2.02 25.17
CA MET A 655 -14.93 -1.93 24.93
C MET A 655 -14.41 -0.61 25.50
N VAL A 656 -13.43 -0.69 26.38
CA VAL A 656 -12.79 0.47 27.00
C VAL A 656 -11.40 0.64 26.40
N TYR A 657 -11.13 1.83 25.90
CA TYR A 657 -9.85 2.25 25.35
C TYR A 657 -9.10 3.10 26.37
N PRO A 658 -7.76 3.24 26.27
CA PRO A 658 -7.07 4.18 27.13
C PRO A 658 -7.50 5.61 26.80
N GLU A 659 -7.33 6.51 27.78
CA GLU A 659 -7.56 7.94 27.60
C GLU A 659 -6.64 8.51 26.50
N PHE A 660 -6.93 9.74 26.05
CA PHE A 660 -6.29 10.46 24.91
C PHE A 660 -4.88 9.96 24.54
N ASN A 661 -4.63 9.68 23.25
CA ASN A 661 -3.42 9.00 22.72
C ASN A 661 -3.27 7.49 23.05
N GLY A 662 -4.31 6.87 23.60
CA GLY A 662 -4.32 5.47 24.06
C GLY A 662 -4.23 4.37 22.99
N GLY A 663 -4.34 4.69 21.71
CA GLY A 663 -4.32 3.73 20.63
C GLY A 663 -5.70 3.20 20.21
N ARG A 664 -5.68 2.33 19.20
CA ARG A 664 -6.88 1.78 18.54
C ARG A 664 -7.40 0.47 19.12
N GLN A 665 -6.72 -0.07 20.13
CA GLN A 665 -7.03 -1.37 20.71
C GLN A 665 -7.66 -1.20 22.10
N PRO A 666 -8.72 -1.95 22.44
CA PRO A 666 -9.31 -1.88 23.76
C PRO A 666 -8.36 -2.46 24.81
N ILE A 667 -8.26 -1.79 25.96
CA ILE A 667 -7.56 -2.27 27.15
C ILE A 667 -8.49 -3.04 28.09
N ARG A 668 -9.81 -2.86 27.97
CA ARG A 668 -10.78 -3.68 28.69
C ARG A 668 -11.94 -4.08 27.79
N VAL A 669 -12.44 -5.29 27.99
CA VAL A 669 -13.67 -5.79 27.39
C VAL A 669 -14.56 -6.26 28.51
N LEU A 670 -15.77 -5.72 28.58
CA LEU A 670 -16.72 -5.93 29.67
C LEU A 670 -18.02 -6.47 29.11
N SER A 671 -18.53 -7.56 29.65
CA SER A 671 -19.88 -8.05 29.40
C SER A 671 -20.55 -8.43 30.71
N ARG A 672 -21.78 -8.95 30.63
CA ARG A 672 -22.50 -9.49 31.78
C ARG A 672 -21.72 -10.58 32.51
N SER A 673 -20.97 -11.41 31.78
CA SER A 673 -20.28 -12.59 32.31
C SER A 673 -18.75 -12.52 32.29
N LEU A 674 -18.16 -11.53 31.61
CA LEU A 674 -16.72 -11.41 31.42
C LEU A 674 -16.23 -9.99 31.75
N ARG A 675 -15.17 -9.90 32.55
CA ARG A 675 -14.33 -8.71 32.63
C ARG A 675 -12.91 -9.06 32.23
N ARG A 676 -12.46 -8.54 31.10
CA ARG A 676 -11.11 -8.76 30.57
C ARG A 676 -10.32 -7.46 30.60
N LYS A 677 -9.11 -7.46 31.15
CA LYS A 677 -8.09 -6.42 30.99
C LYS A 677 -6.96 -6.96 30.14
N ILE A 678 -6.51 -6.20 29.14
CA ILE A 678 -5.45 -6.59 28.20
C ILE A 678 -4.32 -5.56 28.30
N THR A 679 -3.11 -6.04 28.59
CA THR A 679 -1.89 -5.23 28.57
C THR A 679 -1.03 -5.62 27.39
N ARG A 680 -0.48 -4.61 26.68
CA ARG A 680 0.23 -4.81 25.42
C ARG A 680 1.62 -4.19 25.42
N GLN A 681 2.53 -4.82 24.68
CA GLN A 681 3.81 -4.26 24.24
C GLN A 681 3.71 -4.06 22.73
N GLY A 682 3.46 -2.83 22.29
CA GLY A 682 3.04 -2.53 20.92
C GLY A 682 1.79 -3.34 20.52
N PRO A 683 1.81 -4.15 19.46
CA PRO A 683 0.68 -4.98 19.07
C PRO A 683 0.55 -6.28 19.88
N LEU A 684 1.59 -6.70 20.60
CA LEU A 684 1.64 -7.99 21.28
C LEU A 684 0.93 -7.91 22.64
N ALA A 685 0.02 -8.85 22.93
CA ALA A 685 -0.57 -8.98 24.25
C ALA A 685 0.42 -9.65 25.20
N ILE A 686 0.83 -8.97 26.27
CA ILE A 686 1.83 -9.50 27.22
C ILE A 686 1.20 -9.96 28.53
N ALA A 687 0.00 -9.46 28.85
CA ALA A 687 -0.82 -9.97 29.94
C ALA A 687 -2.31 -9.83 29.62
N ILE A 688 -3.10 -10.82 30.05
CA ILE A 688 -4.56 -10.79 29.99
C ILE A 688 -5.09 -11.23 31.36
N HIS A 689 -5.90 -10.39 31.99
CA HIS A 689 -6.59 -10.71 33.23
C HIS A 689 -8.08 -10.86 32.96
N GLU A 690 -8.67 -11.97 33.37
CA GLU A 690 -10.08 -12.28 33.17
C GLU A 690 -10.77 -12.62 34.48
N GLU A 691 -11.97 -12.06 34.67
CA GLU A 691 -12.89 -12.44 35.72
C GLU A 691 -14.19 -12.93 35.07
N HIS A 692 -14.64 -14.11 35.49
CA HIS A 692 -15.85 -14.74 34.97
C HIS A 692 -16.92 -14.85 36.07
N SER A 693 -18.19 -14.70 35.70
CA SER A 693 -19.34 -14.97 36.57
C SER A 693 -20.26 -16.03 35.97
N ASP A 694 -20.77 -16.95 36.78
CA ASP A 694 -21.79 -17.91 36.34
C ASP A 694 -23.09 -17.17 35.98
N ILE A 695 -23.68 -17.53 34.84
CA ILE A 695 -24.88 -16.90 34.28
C ILE A 695 -26.14 -17.37 35.05
N ASN A 696 -26.06 -18.52 35.74
CA ASN A 696 -27.21 -19.21 36.31
C ASN A 696 -27.67 -18.71 37.69
N TYR A 697 -26.87 -17.91 38.40
CA TYR A 697 -27.22 -17.43 39.75
C TYR A 697 -27.37 -15.90 39.79
N ALA A 698 -28.60 -15.44 40.03
CA ALA A 698 -29.00 -14.03 40.00
C ALA A 698 -28.34 -13.11 41.04
N ASN A 699 -27.39 -13.57 41.85
CA ASN A 699 -26.81 -12.79 42.94
C ASN A 699 -25.35 -13.19 43.27
N LYS A 700 -24.38 -12.87 42.41
CA LYS A 700 -22.98 -12.57 42.81
C LYS A 700 -22.32 -11.57 41.86
N ARG A 701 -21.90 -10.41 42.38
CA ARG A 701 -21.14 -9.39 41.65
C ARG A 701 -19.63 -9.76 41.69
N PHE A 702 -19.15 -10.61 40.75
CA PHE A 702 -17.77 -11.05 40.40
C PHE A 702 -16.74 -11.29 41.56
N ALA A 703 -15.89 -12.34 41.63
CA ALA A 703 -15.61 -13.49 40.77
C ALA A 703 -15.73 -14.82 41.55
N GLU A 704 -16.26 -15.87 40.90
CA GLU A 704 -16.09 -17.27 41.34
C GLU A 704 -14.89 -17.95 40.64
N SER A 705 -14.33 -17.35 39.57
CA SER A 705 -13.04 -17.71 38.99
C SER A 705 -12.33 -16.49 38.35
N SER A 706 -11.05 -16.33 38.63
CA SER A 706 -10.16 -15.30 38.04
C SER A 706 -9.00 -16.01 37.36
N VAL A 707 -8.62 -15.53 36.17
CA VAL A 707 -7.53 -16.11 35.38
C VAL A 707 -6.58 -15.01 34.91
N TYR A 708 -5.30 -15.19 35.15
CA TYR A 708 -4.25 -14.31 34.66
C TYR A 708 -3.34 -15.07 33.70
N PHE A 709 -3.26 -14.60 32.46
CA PHE A 709 -2.36 -15.10 31.43
C PHE A 709 -1.20 -14.12 31.24
N SER A 710 0.03 -14.62 31.26
CA SER A 710 1.25 -13.86 31.01
C SER A 710 1.99 -14.47 29.83
N TYR A 711 2.23 -13.67 28.80
CA TYR A 711 2.87 -14.09 27.55
C TYR A 711 4.29 -13.52 27.48
N GLU A 712 5.20 -14.34 26.99
CA GLU A 712 6.58 -13.94 26.65
C GLU A 712 6.85 -14.22 25.18
N TYR A 713 7.65 -13.35 24.57
CA TYR A 713 7.97 -13.38 23.14
C TYR A 713 9.47 -13.33 22.90
N ASP A 714 9.91 -13.95 21.79
CA ASP A 714 11.26 -13.77 21.28
C ASP A 714 11.39 -12.54 20.35
N ASP A 715 12.60 -12.30 19.85
CA ASP A 715 12.92 -11.19 18.94
C ASP A 715 12.29 -11.33 17.55
N LEU A 716 11.66 -12.47 17.24
CA LEU A 716 10.86 -12.69 16.04
C LEU A 716 9.36 -12.55 16.31
N PHE A 717 9.01 -12.04 17.50
CA PHE A 717 7.64 -11.81 17.97
C PHE A 717 6.81 -13.09 18.08
N ARG A 718 7.46 -14.23 18.32
CA ARG A 718 6.83 -15.54 18.53
C ARG A 718 6.67 -15.81 20.01
N MET A 719 5.52 -16.34 20.43
CA MET A 719 5.25 -16.64 21.84
C MET A 719 6.10 -17.82 22.30
N ILE A 720 6.99 -17.61 23.26
CA ILE A 720 7.89 -18.65 23.80
C ILE A 720 7.40 -19.22 25.13
N SER A 721 6.58 -18.47 25.87
CA SER A 721 5.97 -18.94 27.11
C SER A 721 4.59 -18.32 27.32
N LEU A 722 3.67 -19.15 27.80
CA LEU A 722 2.38 -18.76 28.38
C LEU A 722 2.32 -19.29 29.81
N THR A 723 2.32 -18.37 30.77
CA THR A 723 2.10 -18.69 32.18
C THR A 723 0.67 -18.35 32.57
N THR A 724 -0.02 -19.27 33.23
CA THR A 724 -1.41 -19.10 33.63
C THR A 724 -1.55 -19.23 35.14
N ASN A 725 -2.22 -18.28 35.77
CA ASN A 725 -2.65 -18.38 37.17
C ASN A 725 -4.18 -18.42 37.20
N PHE A 726 -4.74 -19.50 37.72
CA PHE A 726 -6.19 -19.72 37.82
C PHE A 726 -6.60 -19.72 39.30
N GLY A 727 -7.35 -18.71 39.75
CA GLY A 727 -7.86 -18.63 41.12
C GLY A 727 -6.77 -18.62 42.20
N GLY A 728 -5.58 -18.09 41.88
CA GLY A 728 -4.40 -18.13 42.76
C GLY A 728 -3.49 -19.33 42.54
N LEU A 729 -3.95 -20.38 41.85
CA LEU A 729 -3.14 -21.53 41.47
C LEU A 729 -2.31 -21.22 40.23
N LEU A 730 -0.99 -21.15 40.40
CA LEU A 730 -0.06 -21.06 39.29
C LEU A 730 0.02 -22.42 38.57
N LEU A 731 -0.39 -22.46 37.30
CA LEU A 731 -0.26 -23.64 36.45
C LEU A 731 1.14 -23.74 35.87
N GLU A 732 1.52 -24.95 35.46
CA GLU A 732 2.77 -25.17 34.76
C GLU A 732 2.83 -24.32 33.48
N PRO A 733 3.90 -23.54 33.24
CA PRO A 733 4.00 -22.70 32.06
C PRO A 733 4.06 -23.52 30.78
N LEU A 734 3.18 -23.21 29.82
CA LEU A 734 3.24 -23.73 28.47
C LEU A 734 4.45 -23.11 27.75
N ARG A 735 5.43 -23.92 27.37
CA ARG A 735 6.64 -23.47 26.66
C ARG A 735 6.60 -23.84 25.18
N CYS A 736 7.07 -22.93 24.34
CA CYS A 736 7.16 -23.12 22.89
C CYS A 736 8.61 -22.96 22.43
N GLU A 737 9.09 -23.93 21.66
CA GLU A 737 10.34 -23.82 20.93
C GLU A 737 10.07 -23.88 19.43
N TYR A 738 10.85 -23.10 18.68
CA TYR A 738 10.69 -22.96 17.24
C TYR A 738 11.97 -23.34 16.52
N ASP A 739 11.80 -23.96 15.35
CA ASP A 739 12.90 -24.15 14.42
C ASP A 739 13.41 -22.77 13.98
N THR A 740 14.71 -22.56 14.11
CA THR A 740 15.37 -21.31 13.72
C THR A 740 15.45 -21.12 12.21
N ARG A 741 15.17 -22.19 11.44
CA ARG A 741 15.32 -22.28 9.99
C ARG A 741 14.05 -21.93 9.23
N ASP A 742 12.91 -22.47 9.67
CA ASP A 742 11.60 -22.29 9.01
C ASP A 742 10.52 -21.68 9.91
N GLY A 743 10.84 -21.40 11.18
CA GLY A 743 9.96 -20.72 12.12
C GLY A 743 8.83 -21.57 12.68
N ARG A 744 8.78 -22.87 12.38
CA ARG A 744 7.71 -23.74 12.89
C ARG A 744 7.96 -24.17 14.33
N ILE A 745 6.90 -24.44 15.07
CA ILE A 745 6.98 -25.05 16.41
C ILE A 745 7.61 -26.46 16.29
N ILE A 746 8.64 -26.71 17.11
CA ILE A 746 9.33 -28.01 17.27
C ILE A 746 9.06 -28.63 18.64
N LYS A 747 8.76 -27.82 19.66
CA LYS A 747 8.35 -28.28 20.99
C LYS A 747 7.22 -27.42 21.50
N LEU A 748 6.17 -28.04 22.02
CA LEU A 748 5.09 -27.41 22.77
C LEU A 748 4.93 -28.18 24.07
N HIS A 749 5.41 -27.61 25.17
CA HIS A 749 5.48 -28.31 26.45
C HIS A 749 6.19 -29.67 26.32
N ASN A 750 5.53 -30.75 26.73
CA ASN A 750 6.02 -32.12 26.68
C ASN A 750 5.85 -32.76 25.29
N PHE A 751 5.34 -32.03 24.29
CA PHE A 751 5.14 -32.52 22.93
C PHE A 751 6.27 -32.05 22.01
N SER A 752 7.03 -32.99 21.47
CA SER A 752 8.02 -32.75 20.43
C SER A 752 7.44 -33.04 19.05
N PHE A 753 7.51 -32.07 18.15
CA PHE A 753 7.03 -32.16 16.77
C PHE A 753 8.19 -32.49 15.84
N LEU A 754 8.33 -33.76 15.52
CA LEU A 754 9.31 -34.22 14.54
C LEU A 754 8.69 -34.19 13.14
N ARG A 755 9.35 -33.51 12.22
CA ARG A 755 8.95 -33.44 10.82
C ARG A 755 10.11 -33.92 9.96
N ASP A 756 9.98 -35.13 9.43
CA ASP A 756 10.94 -35.70 8.49
C ASP A 756 10.25 -35.91 7.14
N GLY A 757 10.49 -34.98 6.20
CA GLY A 757 9.91 -34.97 4.86
C GLY A 757 8.38 -35.07 4.84
N ILE A 758 7.88 -36.31 4.80
CA ILE A 758 6.47 -36.72 4.68
C ILE A 758 5.86 -37.05 6.06
N VAL A 759 6.66 -37.48 7.03
CA VAL A 759 6.17 -37.96 8.33
C VAL A 759 6.16 -36.81 9.35
N LYS A 760 5.00 -36.57 9.95
CA LYS A 760 4.83 -35.71 11.12
C LYS A 760 4.55 -36.61 12.31
N ARG A 761 5.45 -36.62 13.29
CA ARG A 761 5.26 -37.32 14.56
C ARG A 761 5.15 -36.31 15.69
N ILE A 762 4.25 -36.60 16.62
CA ILE A 762 4.18 -35.92 17.90
C ILE A 762 4.62 -36.95 18.92
N LEU A 763 5.75 -36.68 19.56
CA LEU A 763 6.22 -37.49 20.69
C LEU A 763 5.83 -36.75 21.96
N GLY A 764 4.98 -37.36 22.79
CA GLY A 764 4.84 -36.94 24.17
C GLY A 764 5.95 -37.58 24.99
N GLU A 765 6.61 -36.81 25.86
CA GLU A 765 7.33 -37.42 26.98
C GLU A 765 6.28 -38.09 27.88
N THR A 766 6.36 -39.42 28.03
CA THR A 766 5.56 -40.15 29.03
C THR A 766 5.95 -39.63 30.41
N VAL A 767 4.96 -39.09 31.14
CA VAL A 767 5.09 -38.56 32.51
C VAL A 767 5.68 -39.60 33.44
#